data_AF-A0A524ERM4-F1
#
_entry.id   AF-A0A524ERM4-F1
#
_cell.length_a   1.000
_cell.length_b   1.000
_cell.length_c   1.000
_cell.angle_alpha   90.00
_cell.angle_beta   90.00
_cell.angle_gamma   90.00
#
_symmetry.space_group_name_H-M   'P 1'
#
loop_
_entity.id
_entity.type
_entity.pdbx_description
1 polymer ?
#
loop_
_entity_poly.entity_id
_entity_poly.type
_entity_poly.pdbx_seq_one_letter_code
_entity_poly.pdbx_strand_id
1 'polypeptide(L)'
;MSNLYNLKRINTDSGNIFDKTKPYTFLVGAGISMDPPSSLPSASEIVSCILKEILIGVPDRLVKNLLSDKNLRYEMIIEELIKIDPDLKFLDYLELVTQPNLLHYFIAQCILHGYYATTTNFDYLIEHAMYNLLPEEKHEMFVTIANQSYYRTFYDAFTGKEEEVYYLLKLHGAKKLLRRKADKNEFLNIQESLNTTMSSFNRSKGLGSVFGVEEYKNKLVHAILHNRVLVVMGYSAGDNLDIVPIIRSEKSIQSIIWIEHASVIPPEIYQLYNGYGDPKSRELQEDNPTLGLLFDIFKQTGKAIFYIRGNTASIVKDFLWERLFDSISIPEELKDNNSFTQDVPVFSDYIKGKFRGLHLIGRLFFALILSLDLRNFNDALAIINKGSQIAEENAFREALYPFEEKRAEVFLIKGERDMALKMFMEIKEEYEEILLNQSDRNAQLWNKKSDYDAFLTQKREKLAWALMKTSETLFEDCFFEKALYPLVKAEELFIQNNSKNGLAWHANTLGKINIYVGKYDVAEKAIENALLYNSANGDLGLKTDILKNQSKLYVAKGLYEKALEKIDLCIETCKILNDPFGITEALTIKADIIEKVGTRKEAVVIINEAHETLRQIDYPKGNILVTNVSARIIKDTSLLHKTSRAVIHGNIELCEKIHFSIGLREALLTAINISSKSKLSGEVEFYGTKAFNFNDKISDPIGRTRIKSQLAKAYYEINSIQFKDHIEKYLKLATTYNRKLQQEVDLSSNLLLYGKFCIDQQRFDEANQKLSESLEIRKNLEFRKGEAEIFRAFGNLHFQMEEYEKSLEYYSKAMEIYTEVKDDLIVKDLQKIVHQVKENLS
;
A
#
# COMPACT_ATOMS: atom_id res chain seq x y z
N MET A 1 -13.51 22.43 -14.33
CA MET A 1 -12.61 23.27 -15.16
C MET A 1 -11.55 22.33 -15.73
N SER A 2 -11.56 22.08 -17.03
CA SER A 2 -10.67 21.14 -17.71
C SER A 2 -9.25 21.70 -17.82
N ASN A 3 -8.25 20.89 -17.47
CA ASN A 3 -6.84 21.29 -17.33
C ASN A 3 -6.20 21.78 -18.65
N LEU A 4 -5.34 22.79 -18.53
CA LEU A 4 -4.67 23.60 -19.57
C LEU A 4 -3.28 23.06 -20.02
N TYR A 5 -3.02 21.75 -20.01
CA TYR A 5 -1.71 21.21 -20.41
C TYR A 5 -1.75 20.60 -21.81
N ASN A 6 -0.80 20.97 -22.69
CA ASN A 6 -0.80 20.53 -24.10
C ASN A 6 0.62 20.31 -24.68
N LEU A 7 0.67 19.72 -25.87
CA LEU A 7 1.90 19.46 -26.64
C LEU A 7 2.07 20.47 -27.77
N LYS A 8 3.27 21.03 -27.92
CA LYS A 8 3.65 21.88 -29.05
C LYS A 8 4.65 21.14 -29.92
N ARG A 9 4.30 20.86 -31.17
CA ARG A 9 5.22 20.25 -32.13
C ARG A 9 6.36 21.25 -32.45
N ILE A 10 7.60 20.78 -32.40
CA ILE A 10 8.79 21.53 -32.75
C ILE A 10 9.32 21.00 -34.08
N ASN A 11 9.74 21.89 -34.99
CA ASN A 11 10.36 21.47 -36.24
C ASN A 11 11.79 21.01 -35.97
N THR A 12 12.22 19.92 -36.60
CA THR A 12 13.53 19.25 -36.38
C THR A 12 14.73 20.20 -36.54
N ASP A 13 14.60 21.23 -37.38
CA ASP A 13 15.64 22.24 -37.64
C ASP A 13 15.59 23.46 -36.70
N SER A 14 14.49 23.66 -35.97
CA SER A 14 14.15 24.96 -35.37
C SER A 14 14.49 25.16 -33.89
N GLY A 15 15.26 24.27 -33.24
CA GLY A 15 15.67 24.47 -31.85
C GLY A 15 16.85 23.62 -31.38
N ASN A 16 17.79 24.25 -30.67
CA ASN A 16 18.91 23.61 -29.93
C ASN A 16 18.40 22.78 -28.74
N ILE A 17 17.69 21.68 -29.00
CA ILE A 17 17.28 20.72 -27.95
C ILE A 17 18.52 20.01 -27.40
N PHE A 18 19.43 19.63 -28.31
CA PHE A 18 20.75 19.09 -27.98
C PHE A 18 21.83 20.10 -28.35
N ASP A 19 22.69 20.41 -27.39
CA ASP A 19 23.76 21.39 -27.45
C ASP A 19 24.96 20.82 -26.71
N LYS A 20 26.06 20.56 -27.41
CA LYS A 20 27.28 19.96 -26.86
C LYS A 20 27.87 20.72 -25.65
N THR A 21 27.54 22.00 -25.48
CA THR A 21 28.00 22.81 -24.34
C THR A 21 27.26 22.51 -23.03
N LYS A 22 26.12 21.80 -23.09
CA LYS A 22 25.32 21.46 -21.92
C LYS A 22 25.80 20.15 -21.27
N PRO A 23 25.73 20.05 -19.93
CA PRO A 23 26.02 18.81 -19.24
C PRO A 23 24.80 17.86 -19.29
N TYR A 24 24.99 16.67 -19.85
CA TYR A 24 23.96 15.65 -19.97
C TYR A 24 24.15 14.50 -18.96
N THR A 25 23.02 13.88 -18.62
CA THR A 25 22.94 12.60 -17.93
C THR A 25 21.97 11.69 -18.68
N PHE A 26 22.44 10.53 -19.09
CA PHE A 26 21.68 9.54 -19.83
C PHE A 26 21.15 8.46 -18.89
N LEU A 27 19.86 8.23 -19.00
CA LEU A 27 19.18 7.12 -18.35
C LEU A 27 18.70 6.15 -19.42
N VAL A 28 19.27 4.95 -19.40
CA VAL A 28 19.05 3.96 -20.46
C VAL A 28 18.47 2.65 -19.96
N GLY A 29 17.39 2.21 -20.60
CA GLY A 29 16.67 0.98 -20.27
C GLY A 29 16.91 -0.13 -21.28
N ALA A 30 16.31 -1.31 -21.03
CA ALA A 30 16.61 -2.54 -21.78
C ALA A 30 16.29 -2.43 -23.28
N GLY A 31 15.46 -1.47 -23.69
CA GLY A 31 15.15 -1.22 -25.10
C GLY A 31 16.36 -0.82 -25.95
N ILE A 32 17.47 -0.34 -25.36
CA ILE A 32 18.69 -0.07 -26.13
C ILE A 32 19.34 -1.36 -26.66
N SER A 33 19.02 -2.51 -26.07
CA SER A 33 19.68 -3.78 -26.36
C SER A 33 19.01 -4.60 -27.46
N MET A 34 17.85 -4.14 -27.97
CA MET A 34 17.02 -4.89 -28.90
C MET A 34 17.50 -4.86 -30.36
N ASP A 35 18.15 -3.78 -30.78
CA ASP A 35 18.61 -3.63 -32.16
C ASP A 35 19.83 -4.54 -32.44
N PRO A 36 19.99 -5.08 -33.66
CA PRO A 36 21.21 -5.79 -34.05
C PRO A 36 22.46 -4.92 -33.91
N PRO A 37 23.65 -5.51 -33.67
CA PRO A 37 23.93 -6.94 -33.50
C PRO A 37 23.48 -7.58 -32.18
N SER A 38 23.21 -6.81 -31.11
CA SER A 38 22.93 -7.41 -29.80
C SER A 38 21.64 -8.24 -29.75
N SER A 39 20.59 -7.79 -30.44
CA SER A 39 19.34 -8.54 -30.67
C SER A 39 18.73 -9.18 -29.40
N LEU A 40 18.88 -8.53 -28.23
CA LEU A 40 18.35 -9.06 -26.98
C LEU A 40 16.82 -8.99 -27.00
N PRO A 41 16.12 -10.05 -26.54
CA PRO A 41 14.67 -10.01 -26.42
C PRO A 41 14.24 -8.96 -25.40
N SER A 42 13.08 -8.35 -25.62
CA SER A 42 12.47 -7.45 -24.66
C SER A 42 12.12 -8.17 -23.35
N ALA A 43 11.96 -7.41 -22.26
CA ALA A 43 11.53 -7.96 -20.97
C ALA A 43 10.21 -8.76 -21.08
N SER A 44 9.26 -8.25 -21.88
CA SER A 44 7.98 -8.94 -22.15
C SER A 44 8.14 -10.27 -22.89
N GLU A 45 9.10 -10.37 -23.81
CA GLU A 45 9.40 -11.60 -24.54
C GLU A 45 10.08 -12.62 -23.63
N ILE A 46 11.05 -12.18 -22.82
CA ILE A 46 11.70 -13.00 -21.79
C ILE A 46 10.64 -13.61 -20.85
N VAL A 47 9.75 -12.75 -20.31
CA VAL A 47 8.64 -13.17 -19.45
C VAL A 47 7.73 -14.16 -20.14
N SER A 48 7.30 -13.87 -21.38
CA SER A 48 6.40 -14.75 -22.13
C SER A 48 7.01 -16.13 -22.34
N CYS A 49 8.29 -16.19 -22.69
CA CYS A 49 9.04 -17.44 -22.88
C CYS A 49 9.17 -18.24 -21.57
N ILE A 50 9.54 -17.58 -20.47
CA ILE A 50 9.66 -18.21 -19.15
C ILE A 50 8.30 -18.78 -18.70
N LEU A 51 7.22 -17.98 -18.79
CA LEU A 51 5.89 -18.42 -18.39
C LEU A 51 5.39 -19.60 -19.22
N LYS A 52 5.61 -19.60 -20.53
CA LYS A 52 5.24 -20.74 -21.39
C LYS A 52 5.94 -22.03 -20.97
N GLU A 53 7.21 -21.95 -20.53
CA GLU A 53 7.95 -23.12 -20.04
C GLU A 53 7.54 -23.55 -18.62
N ILE A 54 7.22 -22.62 -17.72
CA ILE A 54 6.79 -22.93 -16.35
C ILE A 54 5.38 -23.50 -16.34
N LEU A 55 4.47 -22.97 -17.15
CA LEU A 55 3.05 -23.29 -17.14
C LEU A 55 2.68 -24.53 -17.99
N ILE A 56 3.66 -25.29 -18.48
CA ILE A 56 3.39 -26.55 -19.21
C ILE A 56 2.52 -27.48 -18.36
N GLY A 57 1.39 -27.94 -18.91
CA GLY A 57 0.43 -28.81 -18.23
C GLY A 57 -0.66 -28.06 -17.43
N VAL A 58 -0.55 -26.74 -17.28
CA VAL A 58 -1.66 -25.89 -16.83
C VAL A 58 -2.63 -25.70 -18.02
N PRO A 59 -3.97 -25.70 -17.81
CA PRO A 59 -4.92 -25.58 -18.92
C PRO A 59 -4.70 -24.34 -19.80
N ASP A 60 -4.65 -24.53 -21.12
CA ASP A 60 -4.30 -23.49 -22.11
C ASP A 60 -5.14 -22.21 -21.99
N ARG A 61 -6.43 -22.35 -21.67
CA ARG A 61 -7.32 -21.20 -21.44
C ARG A 61 -6.78 -20.28 -20.34
N LEU A 62 -6.32 -20.86 -19.23
CA LEU A 62 -5.82 -20.12 -18.06
C LEU A 62 -4.46 -19.46 -18.38
N VAL A 63 -3.59 -20.18 -19.08
CA VAL A 63 -2.30 -19.64 -19.55
C VAL A 63 -2.51 -18.45 -20.49
N LYS A 64 -3.47 -18.56 -21.43
CA LYS A 64 -3.82 -17.47 -22.34
C LYS A 64 -4.35 -16.25 -21.60
N ASN A 65 -5.22 -16.45 -20.61
CA ASN A 65 -5.75 -15.36 -19.78
C ASN A 65 -4.62 -14.61 -19.07
N LEU A 66 -3.73 -15.34 -18.37
CA LEU A 66 -2.57 -14.76 -17.68
C LEU A 66 -1.68 -13.96 -18.63
N LEU A 67 -1.28 -14.54 -19.77
CA LEU A 67 -0.40 -13.87 -20.74
C LEU A 67 -1.04 -12.66 -21.42
N SER A 68 -2.37 -12.55 -21.41
CA SER A 68 -3.11 -11.43 -22.03
C SER A 68 -3.46 -10.32 -21.05
N ASP A 69 -3.24 -10.53 -19.75
CA ASP A 69 -3.59 -9.58 -18.71
C ASP A 69 -2.63 -8.38 -18.73
N LYS A 70 -3.17 -7.18 -18.95
CA LYS A 70 -2.37 -5.94 -19.01
C LYS A 70 -1.75 -5.57 -17.66
N ASN A 71 -2.27 -6.12 -16.56
CA ASN A 71 -1.76 -5.89 -15.22
C ASN A 71 -0.66 -6.90 -14.82
N LEU A 72 -0.35 -7.88 -15.66
CA LEU A 72 0.74 -8.81 -15.41
C LEU A 72 2.08 -8.10 -15.62
N ARG A 73 2.75 -7.81 -14.52
CA ARG A 73 4.04 -7.10 -14.53
C ARG A 73 5.22 -8.07 -14.43
N TYR A 74 6.36 -7.66 -14.97
CA TYR A 74 7.60 -8.46 -14.98
C TYR A 74 7.98 -8.92 -13.56
N GLU A 75 7.81 -8.04 -12.60
CA GLU A 75 8.25 -8.16 -11.23
C GLU A 75 7.44 -9.19 -10.43
N MET A 76 6.12 -9.25 -10.66
CA MET A 76 5.24 -10.26 -10.07
C MET A 76 5.68 -11.68 -10.44
N ILE A 77 6.18 -11.84 -11.66
CA ILE A 77 6.66 -13.13 -12.16
C ILE A 77 8.02 -13.45 -11.55
N ILE A 78 8.92 -12.46 -11.52
CA ILE A 78 10.25 -12.65 -10.93
C ILE A 78 10.17 -13.00 -9.45
N GLU A 79 9.27 -12.38 -8.68
CA GLU A 79 9.01 -12.70 -7.26
C GLU A 79 8.67 -14.19 -7.05
N GLU A 80 7.78 -14.73 -7.87
CA GLU A 80 7.46 -16.15 -7.81
C GLU A 80 8.56 -17.03 -8.42
N LEU A 81 9.28 -16.52 -9.42
CA LEU A 81 10.34 -17.26 -10.11
C LEU A 81 11.53 -17.54 -9.19
N ILE A 82 11.92 -16.59 -8.33
CA ILE A 82 13.02 -16.77 -7.36
C ILE A 82 12.80 -18.00 -6.48
N LYS A 83 11.54 -18.35 -6.17
CA LYS A 83 11.23 -19.52 -5.35
C LYS A 83 11.58 -20.83 -6.04
N ILE A 84 11.66 -20.82 -7.37
CA ILE A 84 11.93 -21.99 -8.23
C ILE A 84 13.34 -21.92 -8.84
N ASP A 85 13.85 -20.72 -9.10
CA ASP A 85 15.20 -20.42 -9.61
C ASP A 85 15.87 -19.33 -8.75
N PRO A 86 16.33 -19.67 -7.51
CA PRO A 86 16.88 -18.68 -6.57
C PRO A 86 18.12 -17.94 -7.07
N ASP A 87 18.88 -18.56 -7.97
CA ASP A 87 20.10 -17.99 -8.54
C ASP A 87 19.85 -17.19 -9.84
N LEU A 88 18.58 -17.09 -10.27
CA LEU A 88 18.15 -16.46 -11.52
C LEU A 88 19.01 -16.92 -12.71
N LYS A 89 19.12 -18.23 -12.90
CA LYS A 89 19.95 -18.86 -13.95
C LYS A 89 19.48 -18.50 -15.35
N PHE A 90 18.23 -18.10 -15.53
CA PHE A 90 17.77 -17.60 -16.84
C PHE A 90 18.54 -16.34 -17.29
N LEU A 91 19.04 -15.51 -16.36
CA LEU A 91 19.82 -14.32 -16.68
C LEU A 91 21.21 -14.64 -17.24
N ASP A 92 21.70 -15.88 -17.09
CA ASP A 92 22.97 -16.32 -17.69
C ASP A 92 22.94 -16.19 -19.23
N TYR A 93 21.75 -16.14 -19.82
CA TYR A 93 21.56 -15.84 -21.23
C TYR A 93 22.21 -14.51 -21.65
N LEU A 94 22.08 -13.47 -20.83
CA LEU A 94 22.61 -12.14 -21.13
C LEU A 94 24.13 -12.13 -21.22
N GLU A 95 24.80 -13.12 -20.62
CA GLU A 95 26.26 -13.27 -20.68
C GLU A 95 26.75 -13.90 -21.98
N LEU A 96 25.88 -14.61 -22.70
CA LEU A 96 26.19 -15.18 -24.01
C LEU A 96 26.26 -14.08 -25.08
N VAL A 97 25.58 -12.96 -24.84
CA VAL A 97 25.52 -11.83 -25.77
C VAL A 97 26.59 -10.81 -25.44
N THR A 98 27.62 -10.73 -26.28
CA THR A 98 28.80 -9.86 -26.06
C THR A 98 28.98 -8.78 -27.11
N GLN A 99 28.14 -8.76 -28.16
CA GLN A 99 28.26 -7.84 -29.30
C GLN A 99 27.38 -6.60 -29.10
N PRO A 100 27.95 -5.41 -28.82
CA PRO A 100 27.17 -4.20 -28.60
C PRO A 100 26.65 -3.61 -29.92
N ASN A 101 25.46 -3.03 -29.90
CA ASN A 101 24.91 -2.27 -31.02
C ASN A 101 25.24 -0.77 -30.97
N LEU A 102 24.75 -0.02 -31.98
CA LEU A 102 24.94 1.43 -32.12
C LEU A 102 24.60 2.20 -30.84
N LEU A 103 23.52 1.86 -30.14
CA LEU A 103 23.07 2.57 -28.95
C LEU A 103 24.03 2.38 -27.77
N HIS A 104 24.61 1.20 -27.61
CA HIS A 104 25.64 0.97 -26.59
C HIS A 104 26.90 1.77 -26.88
N TYR A 105 27.36 1.79 -28.13
CA TYR A 105 28.51 2.60 -28.54
C TYR A 105 28.25 4.10 -28.38
N PHE A 106 27.03 4.56 -28.65
CA PHE A 106 26.64 5.94 -28.39
C PHE A 106 26.75 6.29 -26.91
N ILE A 107 26.22 5.45 -26.01
CA ILE A 107 26.32 5.68 -24.57
C ILE A 107 27.77 5.60 -24.09
N ALA A 108 28.56 4.66 -24.61
CA ALA A 108 29.98 4.57 -24.30
C ALA A 108 30.72 5.86 -24.72
N GLN A 109 30.44 6.39 -25.91
CA GLN A 109 30.98 7.69 -26.33
C GLN A 109 30.51 8.84 -25.44
N CYS A 110 29.25 8.87 -25.01
CA CYS A 110 28.77 9.87 -24.06
C CYS A 110 29.58 9.86 -22.76
N ILE A 111 29.86 8.68 -22.22
CA ILE A 111 30.68 8.52 -21.01
C ILE A 111 32.11 9.04 -21.25
N LEU A 112 32.72 8.70 -22.38
CA LEU A 112 34.07 9.16 -22.74
C LEU A 112 34.17 10.68 -22.90
N HIS A 113 33.07 11.36 -23.20
CA HIS A 113 32.99 12.83 -23.35
C HIS A 113 32.52 13.54 -22.07
N GLY A 114 32.51 12.85 -20.92
CA GLY A 114 32.21 13.46 -19.61
C GLY A 114 30.71 13.60 -19.30
N TYR A 115 29.84 12.98 -20.09
CA TYR A 115 28.44 12.81 -19.72
C TYR A 115 28.28 11.61 -18.79
N TYR A 116 27.28 11.66 -17.92
CA TYR A 116 26.99 10.53 -17.03
C TYR A 116 25.99 9.58 -17.66
N ALA A 117 26.14 8.28 -17.37
CA ALA A 117 25.19 7.26 -17.78
C ALA A 117 24.78 6.39 -16.59
N THR A 118 23.48 6.12 -16.52
CA THR A 118 22.89 5.17 -15.56
C THR A 118 21.94 4.24 -16.30
N THR A 119 21.91 2.97 -15.92
CA THR A 119 21.11 1.94 -16.60
C THR A 119 20.38 1.02 -15.62
N THR A 120 19.23 0.52 -16.06
CA THR A 120 18.48 -0.58 -15.42
C THR A 120 18.78 -1.93 -16.06
N ASN A 121 19.69 -1.99 -17.03
CA ASN A 121 19.97 -3.22 -17.76
C ASN A 121 20.79 -4.20 -16.92
N PHE A 122 20.44 -5.48 -17.00
CA PHE A 122 21.22 -6.59 -16.45
C PHE A 122 22.32 -7.07 -17.41
N ASP A 123 22.23 -6.74 -18.71
CA ASP A 123 23.25 -7.09 -19.71
C ASP A 123 24.54 -6.26 -19.53
N TYR A 124 25.61 -6.65 -20.23
CA TYR A 124 26.94 -6.03 -20.09
C TYR A 124 27.41 -5.28 -21.34
N LEU A 125 26.47 -4.89 -22.21
CA LEU A 125 26.81 -4.44 -23.56
C LEU A 125 27.37 -3.00 -23.59
N ILE A 126 26.98 -2.14 -22.65
CA ILE A 126 27.60 -0.81 -22.49
C ILE A 126 29.06 -0.99 -22.05
N GLU A 127 29.32 -1.89 -21.10
CA GLU A 127 30.67 -2.20 -20.65
C GLU A 127 31.53 -2.80 -21.78
N HIS A 128 30.98 -3.73 -22.56
CA HIS A 128 31.66 -4.25 -23.76
C HIS A 128 31.99 -3.13 -24.76
N ALA A 129 31.06 -2.21 -25.02
CA ALA A 129 31.32 -1.06 -25.88
C ALA A 129 32.44 -0.14 -25.32
N MET A 130 32.45 0.10 -24.01
CA MET A 130 33.52 0.86 -23.34
C MET A 130 34.89 0.18 -23.51
N TYR A 131 34.98 -1.13 -23.29
CA TYR A 131 36.23 -1.88 -23.45
C TYR A 131 36.72 -1.94 -24.91
N ASN A 132 35.81 -1.93 -25.88
CA ASN A 132 36.16 -1.89 -27.29
C ASN A 132 36.68 -0.50 -27.73
N LEU A 133 36.21 0.58 -27.09
CA LEU A 133 36.62 1.96 -27.41
C LEU A 133 37.88 2.39 -26.65
N LEU A 134 38.07 1.94 -25.42
CA LEU A 134 39.24 2.28 -24.60
C LEU A 134 40.45 1.40 -24.97
N PRO A 135 41.65 1.99 -25.10
CA PRO A 135 42.89 1.21 -25.12
C PRO A 135 43.02 0.36 -23.85
N GLU A 136 43.62 -0.84 -23.94
CA GLU A 136 43.75 -1.76 -22.80
C GLU A 136 44.38 -1.10 -21.56
N GLU A 137 45.31 -0.17 -21.76
CA GLU A 137 46.00 0.58 -20.70
C GLU A 137 45.05 1.49 -19.90
N LYS A 138 43.96 1.95 -20.53
CA LYS A 138 42.95 2.82 -19.92
C LYS A 138 41.72 2.05 -19.42
N HIS A 139 41.67 0.72 -19.56
CA HIS A 139 40.55 -0.09 -19.07
C HIS A 139 40.33 0.08 -17.56
N GLU A 140 41.39 0.35 -16.80
CA GLU A 140 41.26 0.61 -15.36
C GLU A 140 40.54 1.92 -15.05
N MET A 141 40.44 2.86 -15.99
CA MET A 141 39.77 4.14 -15.78
C MET A 141 38.24 4.02 -15.87
N PHE A 142 37.71 2.89 -16.34
CA PHE A 142 36.27 2.63 -16.39
C PHE A 142 35.79 1.85 -15.16
N VAL A 143 34.75 2.37 -14.50
CA VAL A 143 34.20 1.82 -13.25
C VAL A 143 32.68 1.65 -13.36
N THR A 144 32.23 0.40 -13.21
CA THR A 144 30.81 0.07 -13.10
C THR A 144 30.37 0.01 -11.63
N ILE A 145 29.42 0.84 -11.24
CA ILE A 145 28.87 0.91 -9.87
C ILE A 145 27.58 0.08 -9.82
N ALA A 146 27.63 -1.10 -9.19
CA ALA A 146 26.52 -2.08 -9.21
C ALA A 146 26.15 -2.69 -7.85
N ASN A 147 26.82 -2.32 -6.75
CA ASN A 147 26.53 -2.89 -5.42
C ASN A 147 26.59 -1.82 -4.31
N GLN A 148 26.06 -2.16 -3.13
CA GLN A 148 25.92 -1.24 -2.01
C GLN A 148 27.24 -0.66 -1.49
N SER A 149 28.32 -1.46 -1.42
CA SER A 149 29.62 -0.96 -0.95
C SER A 149 30.19 0.07 -1.92
N TYR A 150 30.06 -0.17 -3.24
CA TYR A 150 30.52 0.77 -4.26
C TYR A 150 29.68 2.07 -4.24
N TYR A 151 28.35 2.01 -4.14
CA TYR A 151 27.53 3.22 -4.04
C TYR A 151 27.90 4.12 -2.84
N ARG A 152 28.28 3.53 -1.70
CA ARG A 152 28.71 4.28 -0.51
C ARG A 152 30.11 4.85 -0.65
N THR A 153 31.07 4.05 -1.09
CA THR A 153 32.48 4.47 -1.20
C THR A 153 32.70 5.50 -2.31
N PHE A 154 31.98 5.37 -3.43
CA PHE A 154 32.18 6.26 -4.57
C PHE A 154 31.46 7.60 -4.47
N TYR A 155 30.44 7.75 -3.63
CA TYR A 155 29.83 9.07 -3.41
C TYR A 155 30.83 10.08 -2.85
N ASP A 156 31.62 9.68 -1.86
CA ASP A 156 32.62 10.56 -1.25
C ASP A 156 33.76 10.87 -2.23
N ALA A 157 34.20 9.88 -3.02
CA ALA A 157 35.20 10.07 -4.07
C ALA A 157 34.71 10.96 -5.22
N PHE A 158 33.45 10.82 -5.64
CA PHE A 158 32.82 11.61 -6.70
C PHE A 158 32.83 13.12 -6.40
N THR A 159 32.81 13.50 -5.12
CA THR A 159 32.82 14.91 -4.69
C THR A 159 34.23 15.50 -4.47
N GLY A 160 35.30 14.71 -4.65
CA GLY A 160 36.67 15.14 -4.35
C GLY A 160 37.75 14.53 -5.25
N LYS A 161 38.17 15.32 -6.26
CA LYS A 161 39.38 15.25 -7.13
C LYS A 161 39.22 14.76 -8.58
N GLU A 162 40.02 15.45 -9.40
CA GLU A 162 40.16 15.50 -10.86
C GLU A 162 40.94 14.31 -11.46
N GLU A 163 40.45 13.07 -11.31
CA GLU A 163 40.98 11.96 -12.11
C GLU A 163 40.02 11.62 -13.26
N GLU A 164 40.59 11.27 -14.42
CA GLU A 164 39.91 10.96 -15.68
C GLU A 164 39.20 9.59 -15.58
N VAL A 165 38.28 9.42 -14.62
CA VAL A 165 37.55 8.18 -14.34
C VAL A 165 36.17 8.22 -14.99
N TYR A 166 35.81 7.14 -15.68
CA TYR A 166 34.55 6.96 -16.40
C TYR A 166 33.60 6.07 -15.60
N TYR A 167 32.41 6.57 -15.29
CA TYR A 167 31.45 5.86 -14.44
C TYR A 167 30.21 5.39 -15.22
N LEU A 168 29.82 4.13 -14.99
CA LEU A 168 28.51 3.59 -15.37
C LEU A 168 27.76 3.14 -14.10
N LEU A 169 26.59 3.70 -13.84
CA LEU A 169 25.78 3.30 -12.69
C LEU A 169 24.74 2.26 -13.11
N LYS A 170 24.67 1.14 -12.40
CA LYS A 170 23.63 0.11 -12.58
C LYS A 170 22.65 0.14 -11.42
N LEU A 171 21.39 0.50 -11.71
CA LEU A 171 20.36 0.69 -10.70
C LEU A 171 19.83 -0.63 -10.12
N HIS A 172 19.76 -1.70 -10.91
CA HIS A 172 19.36 -3.04 -10.44
C HIS A 172 20.54 -3.96 -10.11
N GLY A 173 21.76 -3.41 -10.11
CA GLY A 173 22.97 -4.16 -9.87
C GLY A 173 23.40 -5.01 -11.07
N ALA A 174 24.26 -6.00 -10.81
CA ALA A 174 24.82 -6.87 -11.84
C ALA A 174 25.14 -8.26 -11.27
N LYS A 175 24.97 -9.31 -12.10
CA LYS A 175 25.30 -10.69 -11.71
C LYS A 175 26.82 -10.90 -11.60
N LYS A 176 27.61 -10.18 -12.39
CA LYS A 176 29.07 -10.12 -12.34
C LYS A 176 29.57 -8.73 -12.71
N LEU A 177 30.82 -8.43 -12.42
CA LEU A 177 31.51 -7.26 -12.98
C LEU A 177 32.49 -7.73 -14.06
N LEU A 178 32.48 -7.10 -15.23
CA LEU A 178 33.52 -7.27 -16.24
C LEU A 178 34.79 -6.53 -15.72
N ARG A 179 35.88 -7.27 -15.47
CA ARG A 179 36.93 -6.97 -14.46
C ARG A 179 38.06 -6.00 -14.87
N ARG A 180 38.63 -5.31 -13.86
CA ARG A 180 40.02 -4.78 -13.78
C ARG A 180 41.06 -5.91 -13.53
N LYS A 181 42.34 -5.72 -13.90
CA LYS A 181 43.43 -6.70 -13.63
C LYS A 181 43.75 -6.86 -12.13
N ALA A 182 43.44 -5.88 -11.28
CA ALA A 182 43.76 -5.86 -9.84
C ALA A 182 42.77 -6.64 -8.94
N ASP A 183 41.52 -6.84 -9.36
CA ASP A 183 40.44 -7.38 -8.51
C ASP A 183 40.23 -8.90 -8.65
N LYS A 184 41.31 -9.65 -8.93
CA LYS A 184 41.23 -11.11 -9.20
C LYS A 184 40.61 -11.94 -8.06
N ASN A 185 40.50 -11.39 -6.85
CA ASN A 185 40.06 -12.10 -5.64
C ASN A 185 38.73 -11.62 -5.02
N GLU A 186 38.06 -10.58 -5.54
CA GLU A 186 36.71 -10.22 -5.06
C GLU A 186 35.65 -11.03 -5.80
N PHE A 187 35.15 -12.08 -5.16
CA PHE A 187 33.87 -12.67 -5.54
C PHE A 187 32.77 -11.68 -5.14
N LEU A 188 32.13 -11.05 -6.12
CA LEU A 188 30.88 -10.35 -5.87
C LEU A 188 29.91 -11.37 -5.25
N ASN A 189 29.41 -11.09 -4.04
CA ASN A 189 28.33 -11.87 -3.50
C ASN A 189 27.07 -11.49 -4.31
N ILE A 190 26.75 -12.29 -5.32
CA ILE A 190 25.62 -12.13 -6.25
C ILE A 190 24.32 -11.90 -5.47
N GLN A 191 24.22 -12.59 -4.33
CA GLN A 191 23.13 -12.45 -3.38
C GLN A 191 23.06 -11.05 -2.75
N GLU A 192 24.13 -10.31 -2.50
CA GLU A 192 23.99 -8.96 -1.93
C GLU A 192 23.56 -7.89 -2.95
N SER A 193 24.02 -7.95 -4.20
CA SER A 193 23.68 -6.95 -5.25
C SER A 193 22.27 -7.17 -5.83
N LEU A 194 21.90 -8.43 -6.05
CA LEU A 194 20.55 -8.79 -6.48
C LEU A 194 19.60 -8.84 -5.28
N ASN A 195 19.92 -9.46 -4.13
CA ASN A 195 18.97 -9.48 -3.00
C ASN A 195 18.77 -8.09 -2.35
N THR A 196 19.58 -7.07 -2.57
CA THR A 196 19.23 -5.69 -2.15
C THR A 196 18.06 -5.18 -3.00
N THR A 197 18.25 -5.15 -4.32
CA THR A 197 17.21 -4.86 -5.32
C THR A 197 16.00 -5.82 -5.24
N MET A 198 16.20 -7.06 -4.75
CA MET A 198 15.19 -8.12 -4.69
C MET A 198 14.61 -8.41 -3.29
N SER A 199 15.19 -7.87 -2.24
CA SER A 199 14.55 -7.77 -0.93
C SER A 199 13.53 -6.64 -0.90
N SER A 200 13.64 -5.65 -1.79
CA SER A 200 12.51 -4.78 -2.16
C SER A 200 11.37 -5.56 -2.84
N PHE A 201 11.66 -6.61 -3.63
CA PHE A 201 10.63 -7.49 -4.21
C PHE A 201 9.98 -8.37 -3.12
N ASN A 202 10.73 -8.98 -2.19
CA ASN A 202 10.15 -9.86 -1.16
C ASN A 202 9.26 -9.18 -0.09
N ARG A 203 9.24 -7.84 -0.01
CA ARG A 203 8.40 -7.08 0.94
C ARG A 203 6.92 -6.97 0.51
N SER A 204 6.56 -7.56 -0.63
CA SER A 204 5.27 -7.40 -1.30
C SER A 204 4.28 -8.56 -1.10
N LYS A 205 4.30 -9.26 0.05
CA LYS A 205 3.15 -10.13 0.41
C LYS A 205 1.97 -9.28 0.90
N GLY A 206 1.39 -8.52 -0.02
CA GLY A 206 0.23 -7.68 0.20
C GLY A 206 0.25 -6.45 -0.68
N LEU A 207 -0.27 -6.60 -1.91
CA LEU A 207 -0.77 -5.51 -2.77
C LEU A 207 0.22 -4.37 -3.11
N GLY A 208 0.77 -4.46 -4.32
CA GLY A 208 0.95 -3.28 -5.19
C GLY A 208 2.26 -2.52 -5.13
N SER A 209 3.25 -2.88 -4.31
CA SER A 209 4.38 -1.99 -4.02
C SER A 209 5.12 -1.48 -5.26
N VAL A 210 5.22 -0.15 -5.36
CA VAL A 210 5.99 0.56 -6.38
C VAL A 210 7.41 0.75 -5.89
N PHE A 211 8.32 0.39 -6.77
CA PHE A 211 9.76 0.60 -6.72
C PHE A 211 10.18 1.98 -6.24
N GLY A 212 11.07 2.01 -5.25
CA GLY A 212 11.89 3.18 -4.95
C GLY A 212 13.35 2.76 -5.02
N VAL A 213 14.18 3.55 -5.71
CA VAL A 213 15.63 3.39 -5.63
C VAL A 213 16.06 3.46 -4.16
N GLU A 214 16.82 2.45 -3.75
CA GLU A 214 17.17 2.24 -2.34
C GLU A 214 17.87 3.47 -1.76
N GLU A 215 17.61 3.77 -0.49
CA GLU A 215 18.05 5.02 0.15
C GLU A 215 19.56 5.28 0.00
N TYR A 216 20.38 4.23 -0.01
CA TYR A 216 21.83 4.33 -0.17
C TYR A 216 22.27 4.72 -1.60
N LYS A 217 21.45 4.48 -2.63
CA LYS A 217 21.71 4.87 -4.03
C LYS A 217 21.38 6.34 -4.29
N ASN A 218 20.38 6.88 -3.56
CA ASN A 218 19.82 8.22 -3.80
C ASN A 218 20.90 9.31 -3.86
N LYS A 219 21.85 9.34 -2.93
CA LYS A 219 22.88 10.41 -2.88
C LYS A 219 23.67 10.54 -4.19
N LEU A 220 24.15 9.42 -4.73
CA LEU A 220 24.94 9.42 -5.96
C LEU A 220 24.08 9.69 -7.19
N VAL A 221 22.87 9.11 -7.24
CA VAL A 221 21.93 9.36 -8.34
C VAL A 221 21.55 10.84 -8.40
N HIS A 222 21.27 11.47 -7.26
CA HIS A 222 21.04 12.91 -7.16
C HIS A 222 22.25 13.72 -7.64
N ALA A 223 23.48 13.32 -7.26
CA ALA A 223 24.70 14.00 -7.67
C ALA A 223 24.91 13.99 -9.20
N ILE A 224 24.64 12.86 -9.88
CA ILE A 224 24.77 12.78 -11.34
C ILE A 224 23.63 13.48 -12.09
N LEU A 225 22.50 13.77 -11.44
CA LEU A 225 21.39 14.53 -12.03
C LEU A 225 21.49 16.04 -11.79
N HIS A 226 22.33 16.46 -10.83
CA HIS A 226 22.36 17.81 -10.33
C HIS A 226 22.78 18.84 -11.40
N ASN A 227 21.94 19.83 -11.68
CA ASN A 227 22.17 20.86 -12.70
C ASN A 227 22.50 20.32 -14.11
N ARG A 228 21.91 19.18 -14.51
CA ARG A 228 22.09 18.57 -15.84
C ARG A 228 20.79 18.43 -16.63
N VAL A 229 20.92 18.21 -17.94
CA VAL A 229 19.81 17.80 -18.79
C VAL A 229 19.68 16.27 -18.74
N LEU A 230 18.52 15.77 -18.35
CA LEU A 230 18.23 14.34 -18.28
C LEU A 230 17.72 13.85 -19.63
N VAL A 231 18.39 12.85 -20.21
CA VAL A 231 17.94 12.16 -21.43
C VAL A 231 17.52 10.74 -21.06
N VAL A 232 16.26 10.39 -21.33
CA VAL A 232 15.71 9.04 -21.09
C VAL A 232 15.50 8.35 -22.42
N MET A 233 16.05 7.14 -22.59
CA MET A 233 15.91 6.35 -23.82
C MET A 233 15.91 4.85 -23.54
N GLY A 234 15.25 4.06 -24.39
CA GLY A 234 15.15 2.60 -24.22
C GLY A 234 14.32 2.17 -23.01
N TYR A 235 13.56 3.09 -22.41
CA TYR A 235 12.62 2.80 -21.32
C TYR A 235 11.22 2.51 -21.87
N SER A 236 10.60 1.44 -21.36
CA SER A 236 9.20 1.14 -21.64
C SER A 236 8.29 1.86 -20.64
N ALA A 237 7.08 2.22 -21.05
CA ALA A 237 6.13 2.91 -20.18
C ALA A 237 5.63 2.05 -18.99
N GLY A 238 5.87 0.73 -19.03
CA GLY A 238 5.53 -0.21 -17.96
C GLY A 238 6.54 -0.22 -16.81
N ASP A 239 7.81 0.05 -17.10
CA ASP A 239 8.94 0.02 -16.15
C ASP A 239 9.19 1.39 -15.48
N ASN A 240 8.22 2.31 -15.60
CA ASN A 240 8.34 3.73 -15.26
C ASN A 240 8.51 4.03 -13.76
N LEU A 241 8.48 3.03 -12.90
CA LEU A 241 8.33 3.20 -11.47
C LEU A 241 9.65 3.43 -10.74
N ASP A 242 10.77 2.95 -11.29
CA ASP A 242 12.07 3.04 -10.63
C ASP A 242 12.63 4.46 -10.59
N ILE A 243 12.45 5.23 -11.67
CA ILE A 243 13.12 6.52 -11.85
C ILE A 243 12.22 7.73 -11.55
N VAL A 244 10.90 7.58 -11.69
CA VAL A 244 9.95 8.69 -11.51
C VAL A 244 10.04 9.33 -10.12
N PRO A 245 10.18 8.57 -9.01
CA PRO A 245 10.41 9.16 -7.69
C PRO A 245 11.65 10.06 -7.65
N ILE A 246 12.74 9.66 -8.29
CA ILE A 246 14.00 10.43 -8.35
C ILE A 246 13.84 11.71 -9.17
N ILE A 247 13.20 11.61 -10.34
CA ILE A 247 12.96 12.77 -11.22
C ILE A 247 12.09 13.81 -10.49
N ARG A 248 11.14 13.34 -9.68
CA ARG A 248 10.26 14.18 -8.85
C ARG A 248 11.02 14.82 -7.67
N SER A 249 11.93 14.10 -7.03
CA SER A 249 12.65 14.60 -5.86
C SER A 249 13.83 15.54 -6.21
N GLU A 250 14.51 15.32 -7.32
CA GLU A 250 15.66 16.14 -7.73
C GLU A 250 15.23 17.46 -8.38
N LYS A 251 15.22 18.57 -7.66
CA LYS A 251 14.72 19.86 -8.18
C LYS A 251 15.66 20.52 -9.20
N SER A 252 16.95 20.17 -9.22
CA SER A 252 17.97 20.87 -10.03
C SER A 252 18.13 20.38 -11.48
N ILE A 253 17.40 19.35 -11.92
CA ILE A 253 17.40 18.94 -13.33
C ILE A 253 16.96 20.13 -14.19
N GLN A 254 17.76 20.51 -15.19
CA GLN A 254 17.53 21.68 -16.03
C GLN A 254 16.32 21.48 -16.96
N SER A 255 16.29 20.33 -17.64
CA SER A 255 15.21 19.90 -18.53
C SER A 255 15.25 18.39 -18.71
N ILE A 256 14.12 17.82 -19.15
CA ILE A 256 13.97 16.39 -19.42
C ILE A 256 13.74 16.20 -20.91
N ILE A 257 14.49 15.29 -21.52
CA ILE A 257 14.29 14.83 -22.89
C ILE A 257 13.95 13.35 -22.83
N TRP A 258 12.76 12.99 -23.29
CA TRP A 258 12.28 11.61 -23.28
C TRP A 258 12.16 11.09 -24.71
N ILE A 259 12.90 10.04 -25.04
CA ILE A 259 12.89 9.39 -26.35
C ILE A 259 12.07 8.10 -26.26
N GLU A 260 10.86 8.14 -26.81
CA GLU A 260 10.00 6.96 -26.95
C GLU A 260 10.22 6.30 -28.32
N HIS A 261 10.55 5.01 -28.28
CA HIS A 261 10.73 4.22 -29.48
C HIS A 261 9.40 4.07 -30.23
N ALA A 262 9.36 4.47 -31.50
CA ALA A 262 8.21 4.26 -32.37
C ALA A 262 8.66 4.14 -33.83
N SER A 263 7.90 3.40 -34.65
CA SER A 263 8.15 3.26 -36.10
C SER A 263 7.70 4.51 -36.89
N VAL A 264 8.12 5.71 -36.45
CA VAL A 264 7.76 7.01 -37.03
C VAL A 264 8.98 7.64 -37.68
N ILE A 265 8.85 8.00 -38.96
CA ILE A 265 9.89 8.60 -39.79
C ILE A 265 9.27 9.77 -40.58
N PRO A 266 9.79 11.01 -40.48
CA PRO A 266 10.84 11.48 -39.58
C PRO A 266 10.37 11.51 -38.11
N PRO A 267 11.29 11.53 -37.11
CA PRO A 267 10.91 11.56 -35.71
C PRO A 267 10.08 12.80 -35.37
N GLU A 268 9.07 12.61 -34.52
CA GLU A 268 8.22 13.69 -34.04
C GLU A 268 8.76 14.24 -32.72
N ILE A 269 8.84 15.57 -32.62
CA ILE A 269 9.35 16.24 -31.43
C ILE A 269 8.28 17.18 -30.87
N TYR A 270 8.01 17.04 -29.58
CA TYR A 270 7.02 17.82 -28.85
C TYR A 270 7.64 18.45 -27.61
N GLN A 271 7.19 19.67 -27.28
CA GLN A 271 7.45 20.31 -25.98
C GLN A 271 6.14 20.41 -25.19
N LEU A 272 6.19 20.03 -23.92
CA LEU A 272 5.06 20.20 -23.00
C LEU A 272 4.99 21.66 -22.56
N TYR A 273 3.78 22.23 -22.54
CA TYR A 273 3.55 23.61 -22.12
C TYR A 273 2.16 23.81 -21.51
N ASN A 274 1.98 24.96 -20.85
CA ASN A 274 0.70 25.42 -20.30
C ASN A 274 -0.03 26.30 -21.33
N GLY A 275 -1.20 25.88 -21.81
CA GLY A 275 -2.01 26.61 -22.80
C GLY A 275 -3.13 25.76 -23.41
N TYR A 276 -3.99 26.38 -24.23
CA TYR A 276 -5.00 25.67 -25.05
C TYR A 276 -4.33 25.08 -26.30
N GLY A 277 -4.34 23.76 -26.45
CA GLY A 277 -3.67 23.04 -27.54
C GLY A 277 -4.58 22.56 -28.66
N ASP A 278 -3.93 22.00 -29.68
CA ASP A 278 -4.51 21.39 -30.88
C ASP A 278 -5.34 20.13 -30.49
N PRO A 279 -6.55 19.91 -31.04
CA PRO A 279 -7.31 18.67 -30.85
C PRO A 279 -6.49 17.38 -30.99
N LYS A 280 -5.49 17.33 -31.89
CA LYS A 280 -4.62 16.17 -32.06
C LYS A 280 -3.75 15.85 -30.84
N SER A 281 -3.39 16.85 -30.01
CA SER A 281 -2.62 16.60 -28.79
C SER A 281 -3.44 15.97 -27.67
N ARG A 282 -4.77 16.08 -27.72
CA ARG A 282 -5.67 15.37 -26.79
C ARG A 282 -5.81 13.89 -27.14
N GLU A 283 -5.99 13.56 -28.42
CA GLU A 283 -6.05 12.15 -28.87
C GLU A 283 -4.76 11.39 -28.54
N LEU A 284 -3.59 12.01 -28.73
CA LEU A 284 -2.29 11.45 -28.34
C LEU A 284 -2.14 11.27 -26.82
N GLN A 285 -2.85 12.04 -26.00
CA GLN A 285 -2.76 12.00 -24.54
C GLN A 285 -3.66 10.92 -23.92
N GLU A 286 -4.85 10.69 -24.46
CA GLU A 286 -5.83 9.76 -23.88
C GLU A 286 -5.39 8.28 -23.99
N ASP A 287 -4.54 7.95 -24.96
CA ASP A 287 -4.09 6.57 -25.25
C ASP A 287 -2.58 6.30 -24.98
N ASN A 288 -1.79 7.29 -24.53
CA ASN A 288 -0.35 7.12 -24.32
C ASN A 288 0.06 7.24 -22.83
N PRO A 289 0.42 6.11 -22.16
CA PRO A 289 0.80 6.12 -20.75
C PRO A 289 2.09 6.91 -20.46
N THR A 290 3.05 6.94 -21.39
CA THR A 290 4.29 7.74 -21.27
C THR A 290 3.95 9.23 -21.21
N LEU A 291 3.06 9.70 -22.08
CA LEU A 291 2.64 11.10 -22.08
C LEU A 291 1.90 11.47 -20.80
N GLY A 292 1.01 10.60 -20.30
CA GLY A 292 0.34 10.78 -19.01
C GLY A 292 1.34 11.02 -17.87
N LEU A 293 2.38 10.18 -17.78
CA LEU A 293 3.45 10.33 -16.80
C LEU A 293 4.22 11.65 -16.96
N LEU A 294 4.63 11.99 -18.18
CA LEU A 294 5.38 13.22 -18.44
C LEU A 294 4.58 14.47 -18.07
N PHE A 295 3.26 14.48 -18.31
CA PHE A 295 2.40 15.56 -17.85
C PHE A 295 2.34 15.65 -16.33
N ASP A 296 2.33 14.53 -15.61
CA ASP A 296 2.34 14.55 -14.15
C ASP A 296 3.67 15.04 -13.58
N ILE A 297 4.80 14.67 -14.20
CA ILE A 297 6.12 15.23 -13.86
C ILE A 297 6.13 16.74 -14.16
N PHE A 298 5.59 17.16 -15.31
CA PHE A 298 5.51 18.58 -15.69
C PHE A 298 4.70 19.40 -14.68
N LYS A 299 3.52 18.92 -14.30
CA LYS A 299 2.64 19.57 -13.30
C LYS A 299 3.32 19.76 -11.95
N GLN A 300 4.08 18.76 -11.52
CA GLN A 300 4.71 18.75 -10.19
C GLN A 300 6.02 19.55 -10.15
N THR A 301 6.82 19.48 -11.22
CA THR A 301 8.18 20.06 -11.25
C THR A 301 8.26 21.40 -11.96
N GLY A 302 7.34 21.69 -12.88
CA GLY A 302 7.38 22.88 -13.74
C GLY A 302 8.54 22.92 -14.75
N LYS A 303 9.31 21.84 -14.87
CA LYS A 303 10.51 21.78 -15.73
C LYS A 303 10.15 21.69 -17.20
N ALA A 304 11.03 22.18 -18.07
CA ALA A 304 10.88 21.96 -19.51
C ALA A 304 11.01 20.46 -19.84
N ILE A 305 10.00 19.90 -20.50
CA ILE A 305 9.99 18.51 -20.97
C ILE A 305 9.84 18.47 -22.49
N PHE A 306 10.78 17.80 -23.13
CA PHE A 306 10.77 17.47 -24.55
C PHE A 306 10.49 15.98 -24.72
N TYR A 307 9.50 15.66 -25.53
CA TYR A 307 9.09 14.29 -25.84
C TYR A 307 9.34 14.03 -27.32
N ILE A 308 10.20 13.06 -27.60
CA ILE A 308 10.64 12.67 -28.94
C ILE A 308 10.10 11.28 -29.22
N ARG A 309 9.42 11.10 -30.35
CA ARG A 309 8.82 9.83 -30.76
C ARG A 309 9.37 9.43 -32.12
N GLY A 310 10.07 8.31 -32.19
CA GLY A 310 10.68 7.80 -33.42
C GLY A 310 11.61 6.61 -33.17
N ASN A 311 12.23 6.08 -34.22
CA ASN A 311 13.16 4.97 -34.06
C ASN A 311 14.42 5.46 -33.31
N THR A 312 14.68 4.89 -32.14
CA THR A 312 15.78 5.34 -31.26
C THR A 312 17.14 5.30 -31.95
N ALA A 313 17.44 4.22 -32.70
CA ALA A 313 18.70 4.09 -33.43
C ALA A 313 18.82 5.14 -34.54
N SER A 314 17.76 5.41 -35.30
CA SER A 314 17.74 6.49 -36.31
C SER A 314 17.92 7.87 -35.67
N ILE A 315 17.26 8.15 -34.53
CA ILE A 315 17.43 9.41 -33.80
C ILE A 315 18.88 9.57 -33.34
N VAL A 316 19.51 8.51 -32.85
CA VAL A 316 20.92 8.54 -32.46
C VAL A 316 21.82 8.77 -33.68
N LYS A 317 21.65 7.94 -34.73
CA LYS A 317 22.46 7.93 -35.95
C LYS A 317 22.41 9.26 -36.70
N ASP A 318 21.20 9.75 -36.95
CA ASP A 318 20.96 10.84 -37.91
C ASP A 318 20.89 12.22 -37.22
N PHE A 319 20.85 12.26 -35.87
CA PHE A 319 20.63 13.51 -35.14
C PHE A 319 21.52 13.68 -33.90
N LEU A 320 21.56 12.73 -32.97
CA LEU A 320 22.30 12.93 -31.71
C LEU A 320 23.81 12.81 -31.87
N TRP A 321 24.27 11.89 -32.72
CA TRP A 321 25.70 11.60 -32.87
C TRP A 321 26.48 12.82 -33.34
N GLU A 322 26.07 13.43 -34.45
CA GLU A 322 26.75 14.62 -35.02
C GLU A 322 26.60 15.87 -34.13
N ARG A 323 25.56 15.94 -33.30
CA ARG A 323 25.33 17.11 -32.41
C ARG A 323 26.14 17.06 -31.13
N LEU A 324 26.48 15.87 -30.64
CA LEU A 324 27.22 15.70 -29.39
C LEU A 324 28.71 15.43 -29.63
N PHE A 325 29.09 14.88 -30.79
CA PHE A 325 30.48 14.51 -31.08
C PHE A 325 30.99 15.21 -32.35
N ASP A 326 31.98 16.09 -32.18
CA ASP A 326 32.68 16.69 -33.32
C ASP A 326 33.70 15.68 -33.88
N SER A 327 33.69 15.44 -35.18
CA SER A 327 34.74 14.68 -35.90
C SER A 327 34.88 13.19 -35.54
N ILE A 328 33.94 12.60 -34.79
CA ILE A 328 33.90 11.15 -34.52
C ILE A 328 32.87 10.50 -35.46
N SER A 329 33.35 9.74 -36.44
CA SER A 329 32.47 8.96 -37.31
C SER A 329 31.92 7.74 -36.59
N ILE A 330 30.65 7.41 -36.85
CA ILE A 330 30.07 6.12 -36.47
C ILE A 330 30.93 5.00 -37.10
N PRO A 331 31.36 3.97 -36.32
CA PRO A 331 32.09 2.82 -36.87
C PRO A 331 31.37 2.21 -38.07
N GLU A 332 32.10 1.90 -39.16
CA GLU A 332 31.48 1.42 -40.41
C GLU A 332 30.70 0.11 -40.21
N GLU A 333 31.21 -0.76 -39.35
CA GLU A 333 30.57 -2.02 -38.93
C GLU A 333 29.19 -1.82 -38.30
N LEU A 334 28.87 -0.63 -37.79
CA LEU A 334 27.57 -0.31 -37.17
C LEU A 334 26.63 0.46 -38.12
N LYS A 335 27.07 0.72 -39.36
CA LYS A 335 26.25 1.46 -40.34
C LYS A 335 25.27 0.56 -41.10
N ASP A 336 25.55 -0.74 -41.19
CA ASP A 336 24.74 -1.74 -41.91
C ASP A 336 24.37 -2.91 -40.98
N ASN A 337 23.09 -3.01 -40.59
CA ASN A 337 22.62 -3.95 -39.57
C ASN A 337 22.50 -5.40 -40.07
N ASN A 338 22.69 -5.66 -41.36
CA ASN A 338 22.27 -6.91 -42.02
C ASN A 338 23.35 -8.02 -42.08
N SER A 339 24.59 -7.77 -41.65
CA SER A 339 25.72 -8.71 -41.85
C SER A 339 26.16 -9.49 -40.61
N PHE A 340 25.52 -9.30 -39.45
CA PHE A 340 25.97 -9.93 -38.20
C PHE A 340 25.19 -11.20 -37.89
N THR A 341 25.90 -12.33 -37.84
CA THR A 341 25.40 -13.60 -37.29
C THR A 341 26.10 -13.87 -35.97
N GLN A 342 25.36 -13.83 -34.88
CA GLN A 342 25.85 -14.25 -33.56
C GLN A 342 25.51 -15.72 -33.32
N ASP A 343 26.48 -16.53 -32.90
CA ASP A 343 26.29 -17.96 -32.55
C ASP A 343 25.72 -18.09 -31.12
N VAL A 344 24.56 -17.48 -30.88
CA VAL A 344 23.83 -17.53 -29.61
C VAL A 344 22.42 -18.04 -29.90
N PRO A 345 21.90 -19.04 -29.15
CA PRO A 345 20.55 -19.54 -29.37
C PRO A 345 19.51 -18.45 -29.14
N VAL A 346 18.37 -18.54 -29.83
CA VAL A 346 17.21 -17.70 -29.53
C VAL A 346 16.77 -17.98 -28.08
N PHE A 347 16.36 -16.95 -27.33
CA PHE A 347 16.04 -17.10 -25.90
C PHE A 347 15.00 -18.21 -25.62
N SER A 348 14.01 -18.39 -26.50
CA SER A 348 13.02 -19.45 -26.41
C SER A 348 13.64 -20.86 -26.42
N ASP A 349 14.70 -21.07 -27.21
CA ASP A 349 15.41 -22.35 -27.26
C ASP A 349 16.34 -22.51 -26.05
N TYR A 350 16.95 -21.41 -25.59
CA TYR A 350 17.80 -21.40 -24.40
C TYR A 350 17.03 -21.78 -23.12
N ILE A 351 15.82 -21.24 -22.93
CA ILE A 351 15.01 -21.48 -21.73
C ILE A 351 14.36 -22.87 -21.74
N LYS A 352 14.23 -23.48 -22.93
CA LYS A 352 13.50 -24.72 -23.15
C LYS A 352 14.02 -25.83 -22.25
N GLY A 353 13.13 -26.38 -21.43
CA GLY A 353 13.44 -27.49 -20.56
C GLY A 353 14.24 -27.16 -19.28
N LYS A 354 14.61 -25.89 -19.03
CA LYS A 354 15.27 -25.48 -17.78
C LYS A 354 14.39 -25.68 -16.53
N PHE A 355 13.07 -25.74 -16.70
CA PHE A 355 12.10 -25.99 -15.63
C PHE A 355 11.51 -27.42 -15.64
N ARG A 356 12.13 -28.40 -16.32
CA ARG A 356 11.61 -29.79 -16.36
C ARG A 356 11.48 -30.45 -14.99
N GLY A 357 12.33 -30.05 -14.03
CA GLY A 357 12.27 -30.54 -12.65
C GLY A 357 11.04 -30.07 -11.86
N LEU A 358 10.30 -29.08 -12.36
CA LEU A 358 9.12 -28.55 -11.69
C LEU A 358 7.90 -29.46 -11.92
N HIS A 359 7.41 -30.07 -10.84
CA HIS A 359 6.22 -30.93 -10.84
C HIS A 359 4.94 -30.15 -11.20
N LEU A 360 3.97 -30.79 -11.83
CA LEU A 360 2.70 -30.17 -12.27
C LEU A 360 1.98 -29.41 -11.15
N ILE A 361 1.98 -29.94 -9.92
CA ILE A 361 1.42 -29.26 -8.75
C ILE A 361 2.13 -27.92 -8.49
N GLY A 362 3.46 -27.87 -8.58
CA GLY A 362 4.22 -26.62 -8.45
C GLY A 362 3.88 -25.61 -9.55
N ARG A 363 3.65 -26.09 -10.78
CA ARG A 363 3.22 -25.26 -11.92
C ARG A 363 1.82 -24.68 -11.71
N LEU A 364 0.89 -25.49 -11.21
CA LEU A 364 -0.45 -25.05 -10.85
C LEU A 364 -0.42 -24.04 -9.71
N PHE A 365 0.40 -24.26 -8.68
CA PHE A 365 0.59 -23.27 -7.62
C PHE A 365 1.16 -21.95 -8.14
N PHE A 366 2.16 -22.00 -9.02
CA PHE A 366 2.71 -20.79 -9.63
C PHE A 366 1.63 -20.01 -10.40
N ALA A 367 0.83 -20.71 -11.21
CA ALA A 367 -0.31 -20.11 -11.92
C ALA A 367 -1.37 -19.53 -10.95
N LEU A 368 -1.62 -20.23 -9.83
CA LEU A 368 -2.57 -19.83 -8.81
C LEU A 368 -2.17 -18.52 -8.17
N ILE A 369 -0.91 -18.40 -7.71
CA ILE A 369 -0.44 -17.17 -7.05
C ILE A 369 -0.56 -15.98 -8.02
N LEU A 370 -0.07 -16.11 -9.26
CA LEU A 370 -0.23 -15.06 -10.26
C LEU A 370 -1.71 -14.69 -10.51
N SER A 371 -2.60 -15.68 -10.56
CA SER A 371 -4.04 -15.43 -10.74
C SER A 371 -4.65 -14.71 -9.53
N LEU A 372 -4.20 -15.01 -8.31
CA LEU A 372 -4.65 -14.33 -7.09
C LEU A 372 -4.15 -12.89 -7.02
N ASP A 373 -2.89 -12.65 -7.39
CA ASP A 373 -2.32 -11.30 -7.39
C ASP A 373 -2.95 -10.41 -8.46
N LEU A 374 -3.30 -10.99 -9.61
CA LEU A 374 -4.12 -10.35 -10.65
C LEU A 374 -5.61 -10.26 -10.29
N ARG A 375 -6.02 -10.79 -9.13
CA ARG A 375 -7.41 -10.85 -8.65
C ARG A 375 -8.38 -11.58 -9.60
N ASN A 376 -7.86 -12.47 -10.44
CA ASN A 376 -8.64 -13.33 -11.32
C ASN A 376 -9.17 -14.56 -10.55
N PHE A 377 -10.07 -14.33 -9.58
CA PHE A 377 -10.53 -15.36 -8.62
C PHE A 377 -11.22 -16.56 -9.27
N ASN A 378 -11.86 -16.38 -10.42
CA ASN A 378 -12.51 -17.50 -11.13
C ASN A 378 -11.46 -18.46 -11.73
N ASP A 379 -10.40 -17.91 -12.31
CA ASP A 379 -9.29 -18.69 -12.85
C ASP A 379 -8.49 -19.32 -11.69
N ALA A 380 -8.28 -18.58 -10.59
CA ALA A 380 -7.69 -19.12 -9.36
C ALA A 380 -8.46 -20.34 -8.83
N LEU A 381 -9.80 -20.26 -8.74
CA LEU A 381 -10.64 -21.40 -8.32
C LEU A 381 -10.58 -22.57 -9.29
N ALA A 382 -10.51 -22.32 -10.60
CA ALA A 382 -10.34 -23.37 -11.59
C ALA A 382 -9.00 -24.10 -11.43
N ILE A 383 -7.92 -23.35 -11.16
CA ILE A 383 -6.59 -23.88 -10.88
C ILE A 383 -6.60 -24.69 -9.58
N ILE A 384 -7.21 -24.15 -8.51
CA ILE A 384 -7.36 -24.85 -7.22
C ILE A 384 -8.09 -26.18 -7.42
N ASN A 385 -9.24 -26.19 -8.09
CA ASN A 385 -9.99 -27.43 -8.33
C ASN A 385 -9.15 -28.47 -9.08
N LYS A 386 -8.40 -28.04 -10.10
CA LYS A 386 -7.52 -28.95 -10.85
C LYS A 386 -6.35 -29.45 -10.01
N GLY A 387 -5.75 -28.58 -9.22
CA GLY A 387 -4.66 -28.89 -8.29
C GLY A 387 -5.07 -29.87 -7.21
N SER A 388 -6.20 -29.63 -6.55
CA SER A 388 -6.80 -30.52 -5.54
C SER A 388 -7.13 -31.88 -6.13
N GLN A 389 -7.78 -31.93 -7.30
CA GLN A 389 -8.08 -33.19 -7.99
C GLN A 389 -6.80 -34.00 -8.26
N ILE A 390 -5.75 -33.38 -8.81
CA ILE A 390 -4.48 -34.07 -9.09
C ILE A 390 -3.81 -34.53 -7.80
N ALA A 391 -3.86 -33.73 -6.73
CA ALA A 391 -3.31 -34.10 -5.43
C ALA A 391 -4.03 -35.33 -4.85
N GLU A 392 -5.36 -35.38 -4.95
CA GLU A 392 -6.18 -36.52 -4.53
C GLU A 392 -5.90 -37.78 -5.35
N GLU A 393 -5.90 -37.67 -6.69
CA GLU A 393 -5.65 -38.79 -7.62
C GLU A 393 -4.28 -39.45 -7.39
N ASN A 394 -3.27 -38.66 -7.00
CA ASN A 394 -1.91 -39.15 -6.72
C ASN A 394 -1.69 -39.51 -5.25
N ALA A 395 -2.73 -39.53 -4.42
CA ALA A 395 -2.66 -39.72 -2.98
C ALA A 395 -1.68 -38.77 -2.26
N PHE A 396 -1.39 -37.62 -2.85
CA PHE A 396 -0.48 -36.61 -2.31
C PHE A 396 -1.23 -35.60 -1.47
N ARG A 397 -1.79 -36.08 -0.33
CA ARG A 397 -2.60 -35.27 0.59
C ARG A 397 -1.92 -33.95 1.00
N GLU A 398 -0.60 -33.95 1.10
CA GLU A 398 0.14 -32.76 1.54
C GLU A 398 0.09 -31.59 0.56
N ALA A 399 -0.15 -31.85 -0.72
CA ALA A 399 -0.36 -30.81 -1.74
C ALA A 399 -1.80 -30.33 -1.82
N LEU A 400 -2.76 -31.04 -1.21
CA LEU A 400 -4.15 -30.61 -1.17
C LEU A 400 -4.30 -29.34 -0.31
N TYR A 401 -3.66 -29.33 0.87
CA TYR A 401 -3.85 -28.28 1.87
C TYR A 401 -3.56 -26.86 1.40
N PRO A 402 -2.45 -26.57 0.69
CA PRO A 402 -2.21 -25.20 0.26
C PRO A 402 -3.20 -24.76 -0.83
N PHE A 403 -3.83 -25.69 -1.58
CA PHE A 403 -4.92 -25.34 -2.51
C PHE A 403 -6.21 -25.03 -1.76
N GLU A 404 -6.54 -25.83 -0.74
CA GLU A 404 -7.72 -25.57 0.12
C GLU A 404 -7.56 -24.30 0.96
N GLU A 405 -6.35 -23.98 1.43
CA GLU A 405 -6.04 -22.72 2.10
C GLU A 405 -6.30 -21.53 1.17
N LYS A 406 -5.81 -21.59 -0.08
CA LYS A 406 -6.10 -20.57 -1.08
C LYS A 406 -7.57 -20.52 -1.48
N ARG A 407 -8.29 -21.64 -1.46
CA ARG A 407 -9.74 -21.66 -1.66
C ARG A 407 -10.46 -20.90 -0.55
N ALA A 408 -10.09 -21.16 0.71
CA ALA A 408 -10.66 -20.49 1.86
C ALA A 408 -10.38 -18.97 1.82
N GLU A 409 -9.17 -18.55 1.44
CA GLU A 409 -8.84 -17.14 1.19
C GLU A 409 -9.73 -16.52 0.09
N VAL A 410 -9.93 -17.21 -1.04
CA VAL A 410 -10.82 -16.72 -2.11
C VAL A 410 -12.26 -16.61 -1.61
N PHE A 411 -12.75 -17.56 -0.82
CA PHE A 411 -14.08 -17.48 -0.22
C PHE A 411 -14.20 -16.32 0.77
N LEU A 412 -13.18 -16.03 1.58
CA LEU A 412 -13.16 -14.82 2.42
C LEU A 412 -13.28 -13.55 1.57
N ILE A 413 -12.55 -13.48 0.45
CA ILE A 413 -12.60 -12.34 -0.46
C ILE A 413 -14.00 -12.19 -1.08
N LYS A 414 -14.64 -13.32 -1.45
CA LYS A 414 -16.00 -13.37 -2.00
C LYS A 414 -17.10 -13.16 -0.95
N GLY A 415 -16.78 -13.13 0.34
CA GLY A 415 -17.74 -12.96 1.44
C GLY A 415 -18.41 -14.27 1.90
N GLU A 416 -17.95 -15.42 1.41
CA GLU A 416 -18.43 -16.76 1.77
C GLU A 416 -17.77 -17.26 3.08
N ARG A 417 -17.98 -16.52 4.17
CA ARG A 417 -17.22 -16.66 5.42
C ARG A 417 -17.44 -17.97 6.16
N ASP A 418 -18.68 -18.46 6.23
CA ASP A 418 -18.97 -19.73 6.91
C ASP A 418 -18.25 -20.89 6.24
N MET A 419 -18.16 -20.87 4.89
CA MET A 419 -17.41 -21.86 4.13
C MET A 419 -15.91 -21.73 4.40
N ALA A 420 -15.36 -20.52 4.32
CA ALA A 420 -13.95 -20.29 4.61
C ALA A 420 -13.56 -20.69 6.03
N LEU A 421 -14.36 -20.34 7.03
CA LEU A 421 -14.13 -20.70 8.43
C LEU A 421 -14.16 -22.22 8.61
N LYS A 422 -15.15 -22.90 8.03
CA LYS A 422 -15.22 -24.37 8.04
C LYS A 422 -13.95 -24.98 7.44
N MET A 423 -13.51 -24.49 6.29
CA MET A 423 -12.29 -24.96 5.64
C MET A 423 -11.04 -24.73 6.50
N PHE A 424 -10.88 -23.55 7.11
CA PHE A 424 -9.75 -23.30 8.00
C PHE A 424 -9.78 -24.20 9.25
N MET A 425 -10.97 -24.54 9.77
CA MET A 425 -11.11 -25.50 10.87
C MET A 425 -10.71 -26.92 10.44
N GLU A 426 -11.16 -27.38 9.26
CA GLU A 426 -10.79 -28.68 8.70
C GLU A 426 -9.27 -28.78 8.50
N ILE A 427 -8.67 -27.76 7.84
CA ILE A 427 -7.21 -27.66 7.65
C ILE A 427 -6.46 -27.69 8.98
N LYS A 428 -6.98 -26.97 9.99
CA LYS A 428 -6.39 -26.94 11.33
C LYS A 428 -6.45 -28.33 12.00
N GLU A 429 -7.59 -29.01 11.99
CA GLU A 429 -7.76 -30.35 12.57
C GLU A 429 -6.80 -31.36 11.92
N GLU A 430 -6.63 -31.29 10.60
CA GLU A 430 -5.71 -32.16 9.88
C GLU A 430 -4.24 -31.87 10.22
N TYR A 431 -3.83 -30.61 10.32
CA TYR A 431 -2.47 -30.29 10.77
C TYR A 431 -2.21 -30.70 12.22
N GLU A 432 -3.20 -30.55 13.11
CA GLU A 432 -3.13 -31.05 14.50
C GLU A 432 -2.95 -32.59 14.50
N GLU A 433 -3.70 -33.32 13.67
CA GLU A 433 -3.59 -34.78 13.52
C GLU A 433 -2.21 -35.21 12.98
N ILE A 434 -1.68 -34.52 11.96
CA ILE A 434 -0.34 -34.80 11.41
C ILE A 434 0.73 -34.65 12.49
N LEU A 435 0.65 -33.60 13.31
CA LEU A 435 1.61 -33.36 14.38
C LEU A 435 1.49 -34.39 15.52
N LEU A 436 0.26 -34.83 15.85
CA LEU A 436 -0.02 -35.83 16.88
C LEU A 436 0.47 -37.23 16.48
N ASN A 437 0.23 -37.64 15.24
CA ASN A 437 0.51 -39.01 14.78
C ASN A 437 2.01 -39.30 14.51
N GLN A 438 2.85 -38.26 14.44
CA GLN A 438 4.26 -38.41 14.05
C GLN A 438 5.28 -38.31 15.19
N SER A 439 4.89 -37.99 16.42
CA SER A 439 5.86 -37.81 17.53
C SER A 439 6.71 -39.05 17.85
N ASP A 440 6.29 -40.27 17.46
CA ASP A 440 7.05 -41.49 17.74
C ASP A 440 7.26 -42.47 16.55
N ARG A 441 6.36 -42.55 15.56
CA ARG A 441 6.41 -43.63 14.53
C ARG A 441 7.25 -43.33 13.28
N ASN A 442 7.37 -42.06 12.87
CA ASN A 442 8.02 -41.70 11.59
C ASN A 442 9.45 -41.20 11.74
N ALA A 443 9.92 -40.81 12.94
CA ALA A 443 11.29 -40.37 13.14
C ALA A 443 12.35 -41.43 12.73
N GLN A 444 11.98 -42.71 12.68
CA GLN A 444 12.82 -43.82 12.21
C GLN A 444 12.87 -43.97 10.68
N LEU A 445 11.92 -43.37 9.93
CA LEU A 445 11.83 -43.43 8.46
C LEU A 445 12.62 -42.34 7.75
N TRP A 446 13.02 -41.28 8.47
CA TRP A 446 13.83 -40.20 7.91
C TRP A 446 15.31 -40.52 8.08
N ASN A 447 16.03 -40.58 6.95
CA ASN A 447 17.47 -40.88 6.93
C ASN A 447 18.31 -39.89 7.75
N LYS A 448 17.78 -38.68 8.02
CA LYS A 448 18.40 -37.67 8.88
C LYS A 448 17.36 -36.98 9.75
N LYS A 449 17.67 -36.84 11.04
CA LYS A 449 16.88 -36.08 12.01
C LYS A 449 16.64 -34.63 11.57
N SER A 450 17.61 -34.01 10.89
CA SER A 450 17.49 -32.64 10.36
C SER A 450 16.35 -32.46 9.38
N ASP A 451 16.09 -33.48 8.54
CA ASP A 451 15.08 -33.39 7.49
C ASP A 451 13.68 -33.55 8.10
N TYR A 452 13.57 -34.38 9.15
CA TYR A 452 12.37 -34.52 9.97
C TYR A 452 12.06 -33.26 10.79
N ASP A 453 13.07 -32.66 11.42
CA ASP A 453 12.92 -31.41 12.18
C ASP A 453 12.51 -30.24 11.25
N ALA A 454 13.07 -30.16 10.03
CA ALA A 454 12.68 -29.18 9.01
C ALA A 454 11.21 -29.39 8.55
N PHE A 455 10.81 -30.63 8.36
CA PHE A 455 9.41 -30.99 8.04
C PHE A 455 8.45 -30.54 9.15
N LEU A 456 8.74 -30.87 10.41
CA LEU A 456 7.89 -30.49 11.55
C LEU A 456 7.80 -28.97 11.71
N THR A 457 8.92 -28.26 11.53
CA THR A 457 8.96 -26.79 11.56
C THR A 457 8.01 -26.21 10.51
N GLN A 458 8.04 -26.74 9.28
CA GLN A 458 7.15 -26.29 8.21
C GLN A 458 5.66 -26.54 8.54
N LYS A 459 5.32 -27.68 9.16
CA LYS A 459 3.92 -28.00 9.51
C LYS A 459 3.40 -27.12 10.65
N ARG A 460 4.22 -26.87 11.67
CA ARG A 460 3.88 -25.93 12.76
C ARG A 460 3.63 -24.53 12.23
N GLU A 461 4.42 -24.09 11.25
CA GLU A 461 4.27 -22.77 10.65
C GLU A 461 2.91 -22.67 9.95
N LYS A 462 2.56 -23.66 9.14
CA LYS A 462 1.27 -23.71 8.43
C LYS A 462 0.08 -23.76 9.39
N LEU A 463 0.15 -24.57 10.46
CA LEU A 463 -0.88 -24.61 11.48
C LEU A 463 -1.05 -23.24 12.17
N ALA A 464 0.07 -22.56 12.50
CA ALA A 464 0.04 -21.24 13.11
C ALA A 464 -0.68 -20.21 12.23
N TRP A 465 -0.40 -20.21 10.92
CA TRP A 465 -1.08 -19.34 9.97
C TRP A 465 -2.57 -19.68 9.80
N ALA A 466 -2.95 -20.97 9.76
CA ALA A 466 -4.35 -21.38 9.72
C ALA A 466 -5.13 -20.94 10.97
N LEU A 467 -4.50 -21.06 12.15
CA LEU A 467 -5.05 -20.56 13.41
C LEU A 467 -5.20 -19.04 13.41
N MET A 468 -4.22 -18.31 12.89
CA MET A 468 -4.33 -16.86 12.68
C MET A 468 -5.52 -16.50 11.78
N LYS A 469 -5.68 -17.17 10.64
CA LYS A 469 -6.80 -16.90 9.71
C LYS A 469 -8.16 -17.24 10.32
N THR A 470 -8.22 -18.30 11.12
CA THR A 470 -9.40 -18.63 11.94
C THR A 470 -9.72 -17.51 12.92
N SER A 471 -8.71 -16.98 13.61
CA SER A 471 -8.86 -15.83 14.53
C SER A 471 -9.39 -14.59 13.80
N GLU A 472 -8.78 -14.23 12.68
CA GLU A 472 -9.19 -13.07 11.88
C GLU A 472 -10.64 -13.18 11.38
N THR A 473 -11.03 -14.36 10.93
CA THR A 473 -12.41 -14.62 10.45
C THR A 473 -13.41 -14.50 11.60
N LEU A 474 -13.13 -15.13 12.76
CA LEU A 474 -13.95 -15.00 13.96
C LEU A 474 -14.06 -13.54 14.42
N PHE A 475 -12.97 -12.77 14.34
CA PHE A 475 -12.98 -11.34 14.64
C PHE A 475 -13.89 -10.57 13.68
N GLU A 476 -13.82 -10.83 12.38
CA GLU A 476 -14.65 -10.16 11.38
C GLU A 476 -16.14 -10.46 11.52
N ASP A 477 -16.47 -11.59 12.12
CA ASP A 477 -17.84 -12.00 12.47
C ASP A 477 -18.26 -11.54 13.88
N CYS A 478 -17.46 -10.67 14.49
CA CYS A 478 -17.67 -10.08 15.82
C CYS A 478 -17.63 -11.09 16.98
N PHE A 479 -17.05 -12.28 16.79
CA PHE A 479 -16.79 -13.26 17.86
C PHE A 479 -15.44 -12.99 18.56
N PHE A 480 -15.26 -11.79 19.11
CA PHE A 480 -13.97 -11.29 19.60
C PHE A 480 -13.28 -12.19 20.64
N GLU A 481 -14.02 -12.72 21.62
CA GLU A 481 -13.45 -13.59 22.65
C GLU A 481 -13.04 -14.96 22.07
N LYS A 482 -13.84 -15.51 21.16
CA LYS A 482 -13.51 -16.77 20.49
C LYS A 482 -12.30 -16.63 19.57
N ALA A 483 -12.08 -15.43 19.01
CA ALA A 483 -10.92 -15.15 18.17
C ALA A 483 -9.60 -15.20 18.96
N LEU A 484 -9.59 -14.96 20.27
CA LEU A 484 -8.37 -14.97 21.08
C LEU A 484 -7.77 -16.38 21.25
N TYR A 485 -8.60 -17.42 21.36
CA TYR A 485 -8.12 -18.79 21.57
C TYR A 485 -7.20 -19.32 20.44
N PRO A 486 -7.62 -19.31 19.15
CA PRO A 486 -6.73 -19.74 18.08
C PRO A 486 -5.52 -18.82 17.94
N LEU A 487 -5.64 -17.54 18.31
CA LEU A 487 -4.54 -16.59 18.24
C LEU A 487 -3.41 -16.93 19.23
N VAL A 488 -3.75 -17.27 20.49
CA VAL A 488 -2.76 -17.71 21.50
C VAL A 488 -2.06 -18.99 21.06
N LYS A 489 -2.80 -19.96 20.50
CA LYS A 489 -2.19 -21.18 19.95
C LYS A 489 -1.23 -20.89 18.79
N ALA A 490 -1.58 -19.93 17.93
CA ALA A 490 -0.71 -19.52 16.83
C ALA A 490 0.61 -18.92 17.35
N GLU A 491 0.54 -18.10 18.41
CA GLU A 491 1.73 -17.52 19.06
C GLU A 491 2.70 -18.59 19.55
N GLU A 492 2.21 -19.60 20.28
CA GLU A 492 3.03 -20.70 20.78
C GLU A 492 3.81 -21.40 19.66
N LEU A 493 3.16 -21.63 18.52
CA LEU A 493 3.78 -22.26 17.35
C LEU A 493 4.80 -21.33 16.66
N PHE A 494 4.50 -20.03 16.52
CA PHE A 494 5.45 -19.08 15.94
C PHE A 494 6.69 -18.90 16.82
N ILE A 495 6.54 -18.91 18.15
CA ILE A 495 7.67 -18.89 19.10
C ILE A 495 8.51 -20.15 18.91
N GLN A 496 7.89 -21.34 18.88
CA GLN A 496 8.60 -22.60 18.67
C GLN A 496 9.39 -22.63 17.35
N ASN A 497 8.87 -21.97 16.32
CA ASN A 497 9.49 -21.88 15.00
C ASN A 497 10.47 -20.71 14.84
N ASN A 498 10.63 -19.85 15.85
CA ASN A 498 11.34 -18.57 15.74
C ASN A 498 10.86 -17.70 14.55
N SER A 499 9.56 -17.78 14.21
CA SER A 499 8.98 -17.06 13.07
C SER A 499 8.71 -15.60 13.44
N LYS A 500 9.70 -14.72 13.23
CA LYS A 500 9.57 -13.28 13.49
C LYS A 500 8.43 -12.65 12.67
N ASN A 501 8.20 -13.11 11.44
CA ASN A 501 7.12 -12.61 10.61
C ASN A 501 5.75 -13.02 11.16
N GLY A 502 5.59 -14.30 11.52
CA GLY A 502 4.37 -14.78 12.17
C GLY A 502 4.07 -14.03 13.47
N LEU A 503 5.09 -13.78 14.30
CA LEU A 503 4.95 -13.00 15.53
C LEU A 503 4.55 -11.53 15.30
N ALA A 504 5.05 -10.90 14.23
CA ALA A 504 4.66 -9.53 13.87
C ALA A 504 3.17 -9.45 13.50
N TRP A 505 2.72 -10.36 12.63
CA TRP A 505 1.32 -10.47 12.22
C TRP A 505 0.41 -10.83 13.41
N HIS A 506 0.81 -11.81 14.22
CA HIS A 506 0.12 -12.19 15.46
C HIS A 506 -0.08 -10.98 16.38
N ALA A 507 1.01 -10.25 16.68
CA ALA A 507 0.97 -9.12 17.60
C ALA A 507 0.08 -7.98 17.07
N ASN A 508 0.09 -7.72 15.76
CA ASN A 508 -0.82 -6.75 15.13
C ASN A 508 -2.30 -7.19 15.27
N THR A 509 -2.60 -8.46 14.99
CA THR A 509 -3.96 -9.01 15.12
C THR A 509 -4.44 -9.02 16.58
N LEU A 510 -3.55 -9.34 17.53
CA LEU A 510 -3.83 -9.25 18.97
C LEU A 510 -4.14 -7.81 19.38
N GLY A 511 -3.35 -6.85 18.89
CA GLY A 511 -3.59 -5.42 19.08
C GLY A 511 -4.96 -5.00 18.56
N LYS A 512 -5.27 -5.35 17.31
CA LYS A 512 -6.56 -5.11 16.66
C LYS A 512 -7.72 -5.65 17.49
N ILE A 513 -7.68 -6.93 17.90
CA ILE A 513 -8.76 -7.53 18.71
C ILE A 513 -8.92 -6.80 20.04
N ASN A 514 -7.81 -6.51 20.75
CA ASN A 514 -7.87 -5.87 22.05
C ASN A 514 -8.34 -4.41 22.01
N ILE A 515 -8.11 -3.68 20.91
CA ILE A 515 -8.75 -2.37 20.67
C ILE A 515 -10.28 -2.51 20.70
N TYR A 516 -10.82 -3.50 19.98
CA TYR A 516 -12.27 -3.72 19.95
C TYR A 516 -12.81 -4.27 21.27
N VAL A 517 -12.02 -5.09 21.98
CA VAL A 517 -12.37 -5.57 23.32
C VAL A 517 -12.37 -4.44 24.37
N GLY A 518 -11.63 -3.35 24.11
CA GLY A 518 -11.47 -2.24 25.05
C GLY A 518 -10.28 -2.40 26.01
N LYS A 519 -9.43 -3.41 25.80
CA LYS A 519 -8.20 -3.63 26.60
C LYS A 519 -7.03 -2.85 25.99
N TYR A 520 -7.07 -1.52 26.12
CA TYR A 520 -6.15 -0.64 25.39
C TYR A 520 -4.68 -0.80 25.79
N ASP A 521 -4.36 -1.14 27.04
CA ASP A 521 -2.96 -1.37 27.47
C ASP A 521 -2.38 -2.64 26.85
N VAL A 522 -3.19 -3.70 26.75
CA VAL A 522 -2.80 -4.94 26.06
C VAL A 522 -2.64 -4.67 24.57
N ALA A 523 -3.55 -3.89 23.98
CA ALA A 523 -3.47 -3.52 22.59
C ALA A 523 -2.22 -2.68 22.26
N GLU A 524 -1.86 -1.74 23.11
CA GLU A 524 -0.67 -0.89 22.95
C GLU A 524 0.60 -1.73 22.94
N LYS A 525 0.79 -2.58 23.96
CA LYS A 525 1.94 -3.50 24.03
C LYS A 525 2.01 -4.43 22.82
N ALA A 526 0.87 -4.93 22.36
CA ALA A 526 0.82 -5.78 21.18
C ALA A 526 1.21 -5.03 19.89
N ILE A 527 0.76 -3.79 19.72
CA ILE A 527 1.14 -2.94 18.58
C ILE A 527 2.63 -2.57 18.62
N GLU A 528 3.18 -2.27 19.80
CA GLU A 528 4.62 -2.03 19.99
C GLU A 528 5.46 -3.26 19.62
N ASN A 529 5.05 -4.44 20.07
CA ASN A 529 5.68 -5.70 19.70
C ASN A 529 5.59 -5.96 18.18
N ALA A 530 4.44 -5.66 17.56
CA ALA A 530 4.28 -5.78 16.11
C ALA A 530 5.25 -4.87 15.34
N LEU A 531 5.42 -3.62 15.77
CA LEU A 531 6.41 -2.69 15.20
C LEU A 531 7.84 -3.20 15.38
N LEU A 532 8.17 -3.72 16.57
CA LEU A 532 9.49 -4.26 16.86
C LEU A 532 9.82 -5.44 15.94
N TYR A 533 8.94 -6.44 15.84
CA TYR A 533 9.15 -7.57 14.94
C TYR A 533 9.15 -7.15 13.47
N ASN A 534 8.30 -6.19 13.08
CA ASN A 534 8.26 -5.70 11.71
C ASN A 534 9.51 -4.92 11.32
N SER A 535 10.15 -4.20 12.25
CA SER A 535 11.41 -3.47 11.98
C SER A 535 12.55 -4.40 11.53
N ALA A 536 12.54 -5.66 11.98
CA ALA A 536 13.50 -6.67 11.57
C ALA A 536 13.19 -7.29 10.20
N ASN A 537 11.92 -7.28 9.77
CA ASN A 537 11.46 -7.93 8.54
C ASN A 537 11.28 -6.95 7.36
N GLY A 538 10.96 -5.69 7.67
CA GLY A 538 10.77 -4.62 6.70
C GLY A 538 9.47 -4.71 5.87
N ASP A 539 8.47 -5.50 6.29
CA ASP A 539 7.20 -5.65 5.57
C ASP A 539 6.39 -4.34 5.63
N LEU A 540 6.30 -3.67 4.49
CA LEU A 540 5.60 -2.40 4.36
C LEU A 540 4.08 -2.58 4.37
N GLY A 541 3.55 -3.70 3.89
CA GLY A 541 2.12 -4.01 3.93
C GLY A 541 1.66 -4.26 5.37
N LEU A 542 2.41 -5.04 6.14
CA LEU A 542 2.13 -5.17 7.58
C LEU A 542 2.31 -3.82 8.31
N LYS A 543 3.27 -2.99 7.90
CA LYS A 543 3.48 -1.66 8.48
C LYS A 543 2.23 -0.77 8.32
N THR A 544 1.57 -0.77 7.16
CA THR A 544 0.35 0.04 6.97
C THR A 544 -0.78 -0.44 7.90
N ASP A 545 -0.94 -1.74 8.05
CA ASP A 545 -1.94 -2.32 8.97
C ASP A 545 -1.62 -1.99 10.44
N ILE A 546 -0.36 -2.06 10.85
CA ILE A 546 0.07 -1.67 12.19
C ILE A 546 -0.20 -0.19 12.44
N LEU A 547 0.19 0.71 11.51
CA LEU A 547 -0.04 2.15 11.63
C LEU A 547 -1.53 2.48 11.69
N LYS A 548 -2.36 1.79 10.89
CA LYS A 548 -3.82 1.91 10.89
C LYS A 548 -4.41 1.50 12.24
N ASN A 549 -3.96 0.39 12.82
CA ASN A 549 -4.42 -0.09 14.12
C ASN A 549 -3.90 0.81 15.27
N GLN A 550 -2.67 1.31 15.18
CA GLN A 550 -2.11 2.28 16.13
C GLN A 550 -2.89 3.59 16.13
N SER A 551 -3.26 4.09 14.94
CA SER A 551 -4.16 5.25 14.80
C SER A 551 -5.50 4.98 15.47
N LYS A 552 -6.14 3.84 15.21
CA LYS A 552 -7.40 3.44 15.86
C LYS A 552 -7.28 3.32 17.38
N LEU A 553 -6.18 2.80 17.91
CA LEU A 553 -5.90 2.75 19.34
C LEU A 553 -5.83 4.16 19.93
N TYR A 554 -5.10 5.07 19.29
CA TYR A 554 -5.01 6.46 19.75
C TYR A 554 -6.35 7.18 19.66
N VAL A 555 -7.16 6.94 18.62
CA VAL A 555 -8.57 7.40 18.58
C VAL A 555 -9.35 6.86 19.76
N ALA A 556 -9.22 5.56 20.06
CA ALA A 556 -9.92 4.93 21.16
C ALA A 556 -9.50 5.48 22.52
N LYS A 557 -8.24 5.92 22.68
CA LYS A 557 -7.72 6.63 23.86
C LYS A 557 -8.02 8.14 23.88
N GLY A 558 -8.58 8.71 22.80
CA GLY A 558 -8.83 10.15 22.67
C GLY A 558 -7.62 11.01 22.26
N LEU A 559 -6.50 10.38 21.88
CA LEU A 559 -5.24 11.02 21.49
C LEU A 559 -5.21 11.32 19.98
N TYR A 560 -6.09 12.22 19.52
CA TYR A 560 -6.35 12.43 18.09
C TYR A 560 -5.18 12.97 17.28
N GLU A 561 -4.32 13.83 17.83
CA GLU A 561 -3.15 14.34 17.12
C GLU A 561 -2.16 13.22 16.78
N LYS A 562 -1.86 12.36 17.78
CA LYS A 562 -1.06 11.15 17.56
C LYS A 562 -1.74 10.21 16.57
N ALA A 563 -3.08 10.11 16.61
CA ALA A 563 -3.81 9.30 15.64
C ALA A 563 -3.70 9.83 14.20
N LEU A 564 -3.74 11.15 14.00
CA LEU A 564 -3.55 11.81 12.71
C LEU A 564 -2.13 11.61 12.18
N GLU A 565 -1.12 11.77 13.04
CA GLU A 565 0.27 11.48 12.67
C GLU A 565 0.40 10.06 12.12
N LYS A 566 -0.12 9.05 12.84
CA LYS A 566 -0.02 7.65 12.40
C LYS A 566 -0.82 7.35 11.14
N ILE A 567 -1.98 7.97 10.94
CA ILE A 567 -2.78 7.75 9.72
C ILE A 567 -2.14 8.43 8.50
N ASP A 568 -1.47 9.57 8.67
CA ASP A 568 -0.74 10.23 7.60
C ASP A 568 0.47 9.42 7.15
N LEU A 569 1.25 8.88 8.10
CA LEU A 569 2.31 7.91 7.79
C LEU A 569 1.76 6.66 7.08
N CYS A 570 0.56 6.20 7.44
CA CYS A 570 -0.11 5.08 6.77
C CYS A 570 -0.45 5.43 5.33
N ILE A 571 -1.06 6.60 5.07
CA ILE A 571 -1.39 7.07 3.71
C ILE A 571 -0.14 7.20 2.86
N GLU A 572 0.94 7.80 3.39
CA GLU A 572 2.22 7.92 2.69
C GLU A 572 2.79 6.53 2.33
N THR A 573 2.75 5.60 3.28
CA THR A 573 3.20 4.23 3.05
C THR A 573 2.33 3.52 2.00
N CYS A 574 1.00 3.67 2.05
CA CYS A 574 0.10 3.11 1.03
C CYS A 574 0.31 3.75 -0.36
N LYS A 575 0.67 5.04 -0.43
CA LYS A 575 1.04 5.71 -1.69
C LYS A 575 2.34 5.16 -2.27
N ILE A 576 3.35 4.91 -1.43
CA ILE A 576 4.58 4.19 -1.84
C ILE A 576 4.22 2.79 -2.32
N LEU A 577 3.26 2.13 -1.65
CA LEU A 577 2.80 0.80 -2.04
C LEU A 577 1.86 0.78 -3.25
N ASN A 578 1.47 1.93 -3.81
CA ASN A 578 0.40 2.04 -4.81
C ASN A 578 -0.82 1.15 -4.47
N ASP A 579 -1.22 1.16 -3.20
CA ASP A 579 -2.36 0.40 -2.68
C ASP A 579 -3.59 1.32 -2.57
N PRO A 580 -4.44 1.41 -3.62
CA PRO A 580 -5.61 2.27 -3.59
C PRO A 580 -6.67 1.80 -2.57
N PHE A 581 -6.65 0.52 -2.17
CA PHE A 581 -7.55 0.00 -1.13
C PHE A 581 -7.13 0.53 0.24
N GLY A 582 -5.85 0.39 0.58
CA GLY A 582 -5.25 0.94 1.81
C GLY A 582 -5.36 2.46 1.89
N ILE A 583 -5.15 3.19 0.79
CA ILE A 583 -5.38 4.65 0.72
C ILE A 583 -6.83 4.97 1.05
N THR A 584 -7.79 4.28 0.43
CA THR A 584 -9.23 4.50 0.67
C THR A 584 -9.58 4.30 2.15
N GLU A 585 -9.12 3.20 2.75
CA GLU A 585 -9.38 2.92 4.17
C GLU A 585 -8.74 3.96 5.10
N ALA A 586 -7.50 4.34 4.83
CA ALA A 586 -6.76 5.29 5.66
C ALA A 586 -7.35 6.71 5.55
N LEU A 587 -7.74 7.17 4.36
CA LEU A 587 -8.46 8.43 4.17
C LEU A 587 -9.81 8.42 4.88
N THR A 588 -10.53 7.30 4.85
CA THR A 588 -11.81 7.15 5.56
C THR A 588 -11.63 7.31 7.08
N ILE A 589 -10.59 6.69 7.64
CA ILE A 589 -10.24 6.83 9.07
C ILE A 589 -9.82 8.27 9.36
N LYS A 590 -8.99 8.88 8.51
CA LYS A 590 -8.56 10.27 8.67
C LYS A 590 -9.76 11.23 8.68
N ALA A 591 -10.72 11.05 7.77
CA ALA A 591 -11.94 11.85 7.73
C ALA A 591 -12.77 11.70 9.02
N ASP A 592 -12.87 10.48 9.58
CA ASP A 592 -13.54 10.25 10.87
C ASP A 592 -12.82 10.93 12.04
N ILE A 593 -11.48 10.98 12.01
CA ILE A 593 -10.69 11.68 13.03
C ILE A 593 -10.89 13.19 12.91
N ILE A 594 -10.75 13.76 11.70
CA ILE A 594 -10.93 15.20 11.46
C ILE A 594 -12.36 15.65 11.78
N GLU A 595 -13.38 14.83 11.57
CA GLU A 595 -14.74 15.19 12.00
C GLU A 595 -14.85 15.43 13.52
N LYS A 596 -14.07 14.72 14.32
CA LYS A 596 -14.07 14.85 15.79
C LYS A 596 -13.25 16.04 16.28
N VAL A 597 -12.12 16.35 15.64
CA VAL A 597 -11.17 17.37 16.14
C VAL A 597 -11.01 18.60 15.28
N GLY A 598 -11.25 18.52 13.98
CA GLY A 598 -11.01 19.60 13.02
C GLY A 598 -12.30 20.23 12.51
N THR A 599 -12.18 20.94 11.39
CA THR A 599 -13.35 21.56 10.78
C THR A 599 -14.07 20.56 9.90
N ARG A 600 -15.40 20.65 9.88
CA ARG A 600 -16.22 19.80 9.03
C ARG A 600 -15.91 19.94 7.55
N LYS A 601 -15.48 21.12 7.10
CA LYS A 601 -15.10 21.36 5.70
C LYS A 601 -13.89 20.50 5.31
N GLU A 602 -12.89 20.39 6.18
CA GLU A 602 -11.71 19.54 5.95
C GLU A 602 -12.09 18.06 5.90
N ALA A 603 -12.95 17.60 6.80
CA ALA A 603 -13.45 16.22 6.79
C ALA A 603 -14.17 15.87 5.46
N VAL A 604 -14.94 16.80 4.89
CA VAL A 604 -15.60 16.63 3.58
C VAL A 604 -14.58 16.56 2.44
N VAL A 605 -13.50 17.34 2.48
CA VAL A 605 -12.45 17.28 1.45
C VAL A 605 -11.79 15.91 1.44
N ILE A 606 -11.43 15.39 2.61
CA ILE A 606 -10.77 14.08 2.74
C ILE A 606 -11.69 12.94 2.32
N ILE A 607 -12.97 12.97 2.70
CA ILE A 607 -13.89 11.90 2.30
C ILE A 607 -14.17 11.91 0.79
N ASN A 608 -14.14 13.09 0.14
CA ASN A 608 -14.23 13.18 -1.31
C ASN A 608 -12.99 12.62 -2.01
N GLU A 609 -11.80 12.81 -1.44
CA GLU A 609 -10.57 12.15 -1.93
C GLU A 609 -10.72 10.62 -1.90
N ALA A 610 -11.27 10.06 -0.81
CA ALA A 610 -11.56 8.63 -0.71
C ALA A 610 -12.57 8.15 -1.76
N HIS A 611 -13.60 8.96 -2.07
CA HIS A 611 -14.55 8.66 -3.17
C HIS A 611 -13.89 8.65 -4.54
N GLU A 612 -12.96 9.57 -4.82
CA GLU A 612 -12.24 9.59 -6.10
C GLU A 612 -11.35 8.35 -6.26
N THR A 613 -10.67 7.91 -5.19
CA THR A 613 -9.93 6.64 -5.22
C THR A 613 -10.87 5.46 -5.51
N LEU A 614 -12.05 5.42 -4.86
CA LEU A 614 -13.05 4.36 -5.09
C LEU A 614 -13.60 4.31 -6.51
N ARG A 615 -13.71 5.44 -7.23
CA ARG A 615 -14.20 5.42 -8.63
C ARG A 615 -13.27 4.66 -9.58
N GLN A 616 -12.02 4.47 -9.17
CA GLN A 616 -10.99 3.81 -9.96
C GLN A 616 -10.85 2.32 -9.63
N ILE A 617 -11.55 1.82 -8.60
CA ILE A 617 -11.39 0.44 -8.09
C ILE A 617 -12.76 -0.21 -7.77
N ASP A 618 -12.92 -1.49 -8.08
CA ASP A 618 -14.06 -2.27 -7.60
C ASP A 618 -13.82 -2.71 -6.14
N TYR A 619 -14.31 -1.92 -5.18
CA TYR A 619 -14.16 -2.20 -3.75
C TYR A 619 -15.47 -2.02 -2.95
N PRO A 620 -16.36 -3.03 -2.93
CA PRO A 620 -17.67 -2.95 -2.25
C PRO A 620 -17.57 -2.63 -0.75
N LYS A 621 -16.62 -3.25 -0.04
CA LYS A 621 -16.39 -2.97 1.39
C LYS A 621 -15.93 -1.52 1.61
N GLY A 622 -14.99 -1.03 0.80
CA GLY A 622 -14.55 0.37 0.85
C GLY A 622 -15.69 1.34 0.57
N ASN A 623 -16.56 1.03 -0.39
CA ASN A 623 -17.74 1.83 -0.69
C ASN A 623 -18.66 1.94 0.54
N ILE A 624 -18.95 0.84 1.22
CA ILE A 624 -19.72 0.83 2.48
C ILE A 624 -19.05 1.71 3.54
N LEU A 625 -17.73 1.56 3.74
CA LEU A 625 -16.98 2.33 4.75
C LEU A 625 -17.02 3.83 4.46
N VAL A 626 -16.70 4.23 3.23
CA VAL A 626 -16.65 5.64 2.81
C VAL A 626 -18.04 6.27 2.87
N THR A 627 -19.07 5.58 2.37
CA THR A 627 -20.45 6.12 2.37
C THR A 627 -21.03 6.22 3.78
N ASN A 628 -20.73 5.27 4.68
CA ASN A 628 -21.13 5.36 6.08
C ASN A 628 -20.52 6.59 6.76
N VAL A 629 -19.22 6.83 6.58
CA VAL A 629 -18.54 8.01 7.14
C VAL A 629 -19.05 9.30 6.48
N SER A 630 -19.23 9.30 5.15
CA SER A 630 -19.80 10.43 4.40
C SER A 630 -21.17 10.84 4.95
N ALA A 631 -22.04 9.86 5.22
CA ALA A 631 -23.39 10.12 5.73
C ALA A 631 -23.38 10.77 7.12
N ARG A 632 -22.37 10.48 7.95
CA ARG A 632 -22.18 11.17 9.25
C ARG A 632 -21.67 12.61 9.07
N ILE A 633 -20.67 12.81 8.20
CA ILE A 633 -20.00 14.10 7.98
C ILE A 633 -20.92 15.10 7.26
N ILE A 634 -21.75 14.68 6.31
CA ILE A 634 -22.45 15.61 5.38
C ILE A 634 -23.75 16.23 5.95
N LYS A 635 -24.19 15.84 7.15
CA LYS A 635 -25.25 16.34 8.08
C LYS A 635 -26.10 17.64 7.83
N ASP A 636 -25.82 18.61 6.94
CA ASP A 636 -26.45 19.96 6.91
C ASP A 636 -26.90 20.46 5.53
N THR A 637 -27.23 19.57 4.59
CA THR A 637 -28.02 19.99 3.44
C THR A 637 -29.33 19.23 3.46
N SER A 638 -30.43 19.97 3.57
CA SER A 638 -31.81 19.46 3.63
C SER A 638 -32.15 18.49 2.47
N LEU A 639 -31.41 18.58 1.36
CA LEU A 639 -31.51 17.68 0.21
C LEU A 639 -30.79 16.34 0.40
N LEU A 640 -29.70 16.30 1.20
CA LEU A 640 -28.87 15.12 1.41
C LEU A 640 -29.44 14.13 2.43
N HIS A 641 -30.35 14.54 3.32
CA HIS A 641 -30.90 13.62 4.33
C HIS A 641 -31.69 12.45 3.72
N LYS A 642 -32.47 12.69 2.66
CA LYS A 642 -33.22 11.62 1.97
C LYS A 642 -32.30 10.69 1.18
N THR A 643 -31.32 11.25 0.47
CA THR A 643 -30.33 10.48 -0.29
C THR A 643 -29.38 9.70 0.63
N SER A 644 -28.87 10.31 1.70
CA SER A 644 -28.04 9.63 2.71
C SER A 644 -28.80 8.49 3.40
N ARG A 645 -30.10 8.65 3.67
CA ARG A 645 -30.92 7.54 4.18
C ARG A 645 -31.06 6.39 3.21
N ALA A 646 -31.38 6.66 1.94
CA ALA A 646 -31.52 5.62 0.92
C ALA A 646 -30.19 4.87 0.71
N VAL A 647 -29.08 5.61 0.69
CA VAL A 647 -27.72 5.05 0.61
C VAL A 647 -27.41 4.16 1.82
N ILE A 648 -27.70 4.61 3.05
CA ILE A 648 -27.45 3.79 4.25
C ILE A 648 -28.35 2.55 4.29
N HIS A 649 -29.60 2.66 3.83
CA HIS A 649 -30.49 1.48 3.73
C HIS A 649 -29.94 0.46 2.72
N GLY A 650 -29.53 0.92 1.54
CA GLY A 650 -28.86 0.08 0.55
C GLY A 650 -27.56 -0.53 1.06
N ASN A 651 -26.78 0.20 1.87
CA ASN A 651 -25.58 -0.34 2.52
C ASN A 651 -25.90 -1.44 3.52
N ILE A 652 -26.98 -1.31 4.29
CA ILE A 652 -27.43 -2.34 5.24
C ILE A 652 -27.79 -3.61 4.46
N GLU A 653 -28.59 -3.50 3.40
CA GLU A 653 -28.94 -4.63 2.53
C GLU A 653 -27.71 -5.26 1.87
N LEU A 654 -26.79 -4.43 1.39
CA LEU A 654 -25.53 -4.91 0.80
C LEU A 654 -24.69 -5.65 1.83
N CYS A 655 -24.51 -5.10 3.04
CA CYS A 655 -23.81 -5.76 4.14
C CYS A 655 -24.43 -7.12 4.49
N GLU A 656 -25.76 -7.22 4.49
CA GLU A 656 -26.46 -8.49 4.70
C GLU A 656 -26.19 -9.48 3.55
N LYS A 657 -26.21 -9.01 2.31
CA LYS A 657 -25.92 -9.80 1.11
C LYS A 657 -24.48 -10.32 1.05
N ILE A 658 -23.50 -9.53 1.49
CA ILE A 658 -22.08 -9.90 1.48
C ILE A 658 -21.57 -10.43 2.83
N HIS A 659 -22.48 -10.67 3.78
CA HIS A 659 -22.16 -11.14 5.14
C HIS A 659 -21.08 -10.30 5.86
N PHE A 660 -21.11 -8.98 5.71
CA PHE A 660 -20.13 -8.08 6.32
C PHE A 660 -20.61 -7.58 7.69
N SER A 661 -20.44 -8.43 8.72
CA SER A 661 -20.94 -8.22 10.09
C SER A 661 -20.50 -6.91 10.75
N ILE A 662 -19.20 -6.57 10.71
CA ILE A 662 -18.71 -5.29 11.26
C ILE A 662 -19.31 -4.10 10.51
N GLY A 663 -19.37 -4.16 9.18
CA GLY A 663 -19.97 -3.11 8.36
C GLY A 663 -21.46 -2.93 8.60
N LEU A 664 -22.19 -4.04 8.78
CA LEU A 664 -23.62 -4.03 9.11
C LEU A 664 -23.87 -3.30 10.43
N ARG A 665 -23.08 -3.61 11.47
CA ARG A 665 -23.17 -2.92 12.76
C ARG A 665 -22.95 -1.42 12.61
N GLU A 666 -21.87 -0.99 11.96
CA GLU A 666 -21.57 0.44 11.80
C GLU A 666 -22.62 1.16 10.92
N ALA A 667 -23.17 0.49 9.90
CA ALA A 667 -24.25 1.03 9.09
C ALA A 667 -25.54 1.22 9.91
N LEU A 668 -25.90 0.25 10.76
CA LEU A 668 -27.06 0.35 11.66
C LEU A 668 -26.91 1.47 12.69
N LEU A 669 -25.73 1.60 13.31
CA LEU A 669 -25.44 2.71 14.23
C LEU A 669 -25.52 4.06 13.52
N THR A 670 -25.05 4.13 12.27
CA THR A 670 -25.13 5.33 11.44
C THR A 670 -26.57 5.67 11.07
N ALA A 671 -27.39 4.67 10.76
CA ALA A 671 -28.82 4.83 10.49
C ALA A 671 -29.55 5.42 11.70
N ILE A 672 -29.32 4.88 12.91
CA ILE A 672 -29.88 5.40 14.16
C ILE A 672 -29.56 6.89 14.35
N ASN A 673 -28.29 7.27 14.14
CA ASN A 673 -27.81 8.65 14.27
C ASN A 673 -28.40 9.61 13.21
N ILE A 674 -28.65 9.15 11.99
CA ILE A 674 -29.28 9.97 10.94
C ILE A 674 -30.77 10.14 11.22
N SER A 675 -31.45 9.09 11.67
CA SER A 675 -32.87 9.12 12.03
C SER A 675 -33.13 9.99 13.26
N SER A 676 -32.24 10.00 14.26
CA SER A 676 -32.36 10.88 15.44
C SER A 676 -32.33 12.36 15.07
N LYS A 677 -31.36 12.76 14.24
CA LYS A 677 -31.22 14.14 13.73
C LYS A 677 -32.42 14.58 12.89
N SER A 678 -33.05 13.64 12.21
CA SER A 678 -34.28 13.87 11.44
C SER A 678 -35.54 13.86 12.32
N LYS A 679 -35.40 13.66 13.63
CA LYS A 679 -36.48 13.54 14.62
C LYS A 679 -37.49 12.41 14.31
N LEU A 680 -37.01 11.31 13.73
CA LEU A 680 -37.84 10.16 13.32
C LEU A 680 -37.72 9.01 14.32
N SER A 681 -38.52 9.05 15.39
CA SER A 681 -38.48 8.05 16.47
C SER A 681 -38.76 6.62 15.99
N GLY A 682 -39.74 6.43 15.09
CA GLY A 682 -40.07 5.11 14.55
C GLY A 682 -38.93 4.45 13.78
N GLU A 683 -38.08 5.24 13.11
CA GLU A 683 -36.89 4.70 12.42
C GLU A 683 -35.75 4.38 13.39
N VAL A 684 -35.57 5.21 14.42
CA VAL A 684 -34.62 4.90 15.50
C VAL A 684 -34.98 3.57 16.16
N GLU A 685 -36.26 3.32 16.40
CA GLU A 685 -36.75 2.07 16.97
C GLU A 685 -36.58 0.89 16.00
N PHE A 686 -36.89 1.08 14.72
CA PHE A 686 -36.71 0.06 13.68
C PHE A 686 -35.24 -0.38 13.55
N TYR A 687 -34.32 0.57 13.36
CA TYR A 687 -32.90 0.27 13.22
C TYR A 687 -32.28 -0.21 14.55
N GLY A 688 -32.75 0.31 15.68
CA GLY A 688 -32.36 -0.16 17.02
C GLY A 688 -32.72 -1.64 17.22
N THR A 689 -33.94 -2.04 16.87
CA THR A 689 -34.40 -3.43 16.94
C THR A 689 -33.58 -4.33 16.01
N LYS A 690 -33.34 -3.88 14.78
CA LYS A 690 -32.50 -4.62 13.82
C LYS A 690 -31.07 -4.81 14.35
N ALA A 691 -30.49 -3.79 14.98
CA ALA A 691 -29.18 -3.86 15.62
C ALA A 691 -29.13 -4.83 16.82
N PHE A 692 -30.16 -4.83 17.68
CA PHE A 692 -30.25 -5.79 18.78
C PHE A 692 -30.38 -7.23 18.27
N ASN A 693 -31.27 -7.48 17.31
CA ASN A 693 -31.47 -8.81 16.73
C ASN A 693 -30.19 -9.34 16.07
N PHE A 694 -29.46 -8.49 15.35
CA PHE A 694 -28.16 -8.84 14.80
C PHE A 694 -27.17 -9.20 15.92
N ASN A 695 -27.07 -8.34 16.94
CA ASN A 695 -26.12 -8.54 18.01
C ASN A 695 -26.44 -9.77 18.88
N ASP A 696 -27.71 -10.13 19.04
CA ASP A 696 -28.11 -11.32 19.78
C ASP A 696 -27.67 -12.62 19.11
N LYS A 697 -27.61 -12.65 17.77
CA LYS A 697 -27.07 -13.79 17.02
C LYS A 697 -25.58 -14.00 17.25
N ILE A 698 -24.80 -12.92 17.35
CA ILE A 698 -23.33 -12.98 17.46
C ILE A 698 -22.80 -12.97 18.91
N SER A 699 -23.66 -12.71 19.90
CA SER A 699 -23.28 -12.67 21.33
C SER A 699 -22.14 -11.68 21.66
N ASP A 700 -22.13 -10.49 21.04
CA ASP A 700 -21.11 -9.45 21.23
C ASP A 700 -21.48 -8.45 22.36
N PRO A 701 -20.95 -8.57 23.60
CA PRO A 701 -21.32 -7.68 24.70
C PRO A 701 -20.92 -6.21 24.46
N ILE A 702 -19.89 -5.97 23.66
CA ILE A 702 -19.37 -4.62 23.37
C ILE A 702 -20.26 -3.93 22.36
N GLY A 703 -20.59 -4.64 21.27
CA GLY A 703 -21.59 -4.20 20.29
C GLY A 703 -22.93 -3.85 20.96
N ARG A 704 -23.43 -4.71 21.87
CA ARG A 704 -24.66 -4.40 22.64
C ARG A 704 -24.54 -3.09 23.41
N THR A 705 -23.39 -2.83 24.00
CA THR A 705 -23.15 -1.64 24.83
C THR A 705 -23.08 -0.38 23.98
N ARG A 706 -22.40 -0.44 22.83
CA ARG A 706 -22.33 0.64 21.84
C ARG A 706 -23.71 0.96 21.24
N ILE A 707 -24.51 -0.06 20.91
CA ILE A 707 -25.90 0.12 20.42
C ILE A 707 -26.74 0.84 21.47
N LYS A 708 -26.71 0.41 22.73
CA LYS A 708 -27.44 1.08 23.83
C LYS A 708 -27.01 2.54 24.00
N SER A 709 -25.70 2.80 23.94
CA SER A 709 -25.14 4.16 24.03
C SER A 709 -25.67 5.05 22.91
N GLN A 710 -25.68 4.54 21.67
CA GLN A 710 -26.20 5.30 20.51
C GLN A 710 -27.72 5.50 20.58
N LEU A 711 -28.49 4.52 21.06
CA LEU A 711 -29.93 4.68 21.25
C LEU A 711 -30.26 5.71 22.33
N ALA A 712 -29.55 5.68 23.47
CA ALA A 712 -29.70 6.69 24.51
C ALA A 712 -29.48 8.10 23.95
N LYS A 713 -28.39 8.28 23.19
CA LYS A 713 -28.09 9.54 22.52
C LYS A 713 -29.17 9.94 21.50
N ALA A 714 -29.63 9.01 20.68
CA ALA A 714 -30.66 9.24 19.68
C ALA A 714 -31.98 9.70 20.30
N TYR A 715 -32.45 9.02 21.36
CA TYR A 715 -33.66 9.41 22.07
C TYR A 715 -33.53 10.76 22.78
N TYR A 716 -32.36 11.02 23.37
CA TYR A 716 -32.04 12.32 23.97
C TYR A 716 -32.11 13.46 22.95
N GLU A 717 -31.56 13.27 21.74
CA GLU A 717 -31.59 14.24 20.65
C GLU A 717 -33.00 14.46 20.07
N ILE A 718 -33.85 13.43 20.03
CA ILE A 718 -35.23 13.56 19.54
C ILE A 718 -36.08 14.37 20.53
N ASN A 719 -36.19 13.87 21.76
CA ASN A 719 -37.00 14.48 22.82
C ASN A 719 -36.67 13.82 24.17
N SER A 720 -35.85 14.49 24.99
CA SER A 720 -35.40 13.99 26.29
C SER A 720 -36.53 13.78 27.31
N ILE A 721 -37.66 14.50 27.16
CA ILE A 721 -38.82 14.40 28.05
C ILE A 721 -39.67 13.17 27.70
N GLN A 722 -40.02 13.02 26.41
CA GLN A 722 -40.87 11.93 25.94
C GLN A 722 -40.22 10.56 26.14
N PHE A 723 -38.90 10.46 25.90
CA PHE A 723 -38.17 9.19 25.94
C PHE A 723 -37.35 9.00 27.21
N LYS A 724 -37.67 9.71 28.30
CA LYS A 724 -36.88 9.70 29.55
C LYS A 724 -36.56 8.29 30.07
N ASP A 725 -37.55 7.38 30.04
CA ASP A 725 -37.37 6.02 30.57
C ASP A 725 -36.44 5.18 29.69
N HIS A 726 -36.50 5.38 28.36
CA HIS A 726 -35.60 4.71 27.42
C HIS A 726 -34.17 5.21 27.59
N ILE A 727 -33.98 6.53 27.68
CA ILE A 727 -32.68 7.17 27.87
C ILE A 727 -32.05 6.66 29.17
N GLU A 728 -32.77 6.75 30.29
CA GLU A 728 -32.26 6.33 31.59
C GLU A 728 -31.92 4.83 31.62
N LYS A 729 -32.80 3.98 31.08
CA LYS A 729 -32.55 2.53 30.98
C LYS A 729 -31.28 2.23 30.19
N TYR A 730 -31.13 2.82 29.01
CA TYR A 730 -29.98 2.54 28.15
C TYR A 730 -28.69 3.11 28.70
N LEU A 731 -28.69 4.30 29.30
CA LEU A 731 -27.51 4.87 29.95
C LEU A 731 -27.05 4.05 31.15
N LYS A 732 -27.98 3.66 32.06
CA LYS A 732 -27.66 2.79 33.20
C LYS A 732 -27.01 1.48 32.76
N LEU A 733 -27.58 0.84 31.74
CA LEU A 733 -27.00 -0.38 31.18
C LEU A 733 -25.63 -0.09 30.56
N ALA A 734 -25.50 0.93 29.72
CA ALA A 734 -24.27 1.25 29.02
C ALA A 734 -23.11 1.57 29.99
N THR A 735 -23.33 2.41 31.00
CA THR A 735 -22.30 2.73 32.00
C THR A 735 -21.94 1.49 32.84
N THR A 736 -22.91 0.64 33.18
CA THR A 736 -22.65 -0.59 33.93
C THR A 736 -21.78 -1.57 33.13
N TYR A 737 -22.09 -1.77 31.85
CA TYR A 737 -21.29 -2.63 30.99
C TYR A 737 -19.91 -2.03 30.70
N ASN A 738 -19.83 -0.72 30.41
CA ASN A 738 -18.54 -0.06 30.21
C ASN A 738 -17.63 -0.22 31.43
N ARG A 739 -18.16 -0.12 32.66
CA ARG A 739 -17.38 -0.40 33.87
C ARG A 739 -16.91 -1.85 33.94
N LYS A 740 -17.81 -2.82 33.70
CA LYS A 740 -17.46 -4.26 33.71
C LYS A 740 -16.41 -4.61 32.67
N LEU A 741 -16.46 -3.95 31.52
CA LEU A 741 -15.57 -4.15 30.38
C LEU A 741 -14.34 -3.24 30.43
N GLN A 742 -14.22 -2.37 31.44
CA GLN A 742 -13.13 -1.40 31.61
C GLN A 742 -12.98 -0.43 30.41
N GLN A 743 -14.09 -0.03 29.79
CA GLN A 743 -14.15 0.88 28.64
C GLN A 743 -14.24 2.34 29.11
N GLU A 744 -13.13 2.90 29.60
CA GLU A 744 -13.10 4.23 30.24
C GLU A 744 -13.57 5.38 29.33
N VAL A 745 -13.18 5.37 28.06
CA VAL A 745 -13.54 6.43 27.09
C VAL A 745 -15.04 6.45 26.82
N ASP A 746 -15.62 5.28 26.53
CA ASP A 746 -17.06 5.13 26.33
C ASP A 746 -17.83 5.37 27.64
N LEU A 747 -17.27 4.96 28.79
CA LEU A 747 -17.83 5.24 30.11
C LEU A 747 -17.92 6.75 30.35
N SER A 748 -16.83 7.49 30.15
CA SER A 748 -16.81 8.94 30.35
C SER A 748 -17.86 9.65 29.48
N SER A 749 -18.00 9.23 28.22
CA SER A 749 -18.94 9.83 27.27
C SER A 749 -20.40 9.53 27.63
N ASN A 750 -20.69 8.29 28.06
CA ASN A 750 -22.01 7.92 28.56
C ASN A 750 -22.34 8.60 29.89
N LEU A 751 -21.37 8.76 30.80
CA LEU A 751 -21.53 9.51 32.05
C LEU A 751 -21.81 10.99 31.79
N LEU A 752 -21.14 11.62 30.81
CA LEU A 752 -21.43 12.99 30.40
C LEU A 752 -22.86 13.13 29.86
N LEU A 753 -23.28 12.22 28.98
CA LEU A 753 -24.65 12.22 28.46
C LEU A 753 -25.66 12.00 29.59
N TYR A 754 -25.35 11.13 30.55
CA TYR A 754 -26.19 10.90 31.71
C TYR A 754 -26.25 12.12 32.64
N GLY A 755 -25.13 12.79 32.89
CA GLY A 755 -25.11 14.05 33.64
C GLY A 755 -26.02 15.10 33.01
N LYS A 756 -25.93 15.29 31.68
CA LYS A 756 -26.81 16.20 30.93
C LYS A 756 -28.29 15.81 31.04
N PHE A 757 -28.60 14.51 30.89
CA PHE A 757 -29.95 14.02 31.08
C PHE A 757 -30.46 14.28 32.51
N CYS A 758 -29.64 14.11 33.54
CA CYS A 758 -30.01 14.42 34.91
C CYS A 758 -30.27 15.93 35.13
N ILE A 759 -29.50 16.82 34.48
CA ILE A 759 -29.77 18.27 34.50
C ILE A 759 -31.16 18.56 33.94
N ASP A 760 -31.50 17.98 32.78
CA ASP A 760 -32.80 18.18 32.14
C ASP A 760 -33.98 17.66 32.99
N GLN A 761 -33.71 16.68 33.87
CA GLN A 761 -34.68 16.13 34.82
C GLN A 761 -34.63 16.80 36.21
N GLN A 762 -33.86 17.89 36.37
CA GLN A 762 -33.64 18.62 37.63
C GLN A 762 -33.07 17.75 38.77
N ARG A 763 -32.33 16.69 38.43
CA ARG A 763 -31.64 15.80 39.37
C ARG A 763 -30.19 16.26 39.56
N PHE A 764 -30.02 17.42 40.19
CA PHE A 764 -28.74 18.13 40.24
C PHE A 764 -27.62 17.36 40.96
N ASP A 765 -27.91 16.71 42.09
CA ASP A 765 -26.91 15.92 42.82
C ASP A 765 -26.36 14.75 41.99
N GLU A 766 -27.26 14.03 41.31
CA GLU A 766 -26.88 12.94 40.42
C GLU A 766 -26.11 13.48 39.21
N ALA A 767 -26.53 14.60 38.62
CA ALA A 767 -25.81 15.25 37.53
C ALA A 767 -24.37 15.60 37.95
N ASN A 768 -24.20 16.22 39.12
CA ASN A 768 -22.90 16.56 39.67
C ASN A 768 -22.02 15.33 39.85
N GLN A 769 -22.57 14.23 40.39
CA GLN A 769 -21.85 12.97 40.56
C GLN A 769 -21.39 12.38 39.20
N LYS A 770 -22.28 12.30 38.20
CA LYS A 770 -21.94 11.74 36.88
C LYS A 770 -20.93 12.59 36.13
N LEU A 771 -21.08 13.92 36.17
CA LEU A 771 -20.14 14.84 35.53
C LEU A 771 -18.76 14.81 36.20
N SER A 772 -18.70 14.70 37.53
CA SER A 772 -17.44 14.61 38.27
C SER A 772 -16.70 13.32 37.95
N GLU A 773 -17.39 12.17 37.95
CA GLU A 773 -16.82 10.88 37.55
C GLU A 773 -16.32 10.92 36.09
N SER A 774 -17.10 11.51 35.17
CA SER A 774 -16.68 11.71 33.78
C SER A 774 -15.42 12.58 33.67
N LEU A 775 -15.33 13.65 34.47
CA LEU A 775 -14.20 14.58 34.44
C LEU A 775 -12.90 13.92 34.92
N GLU A 776 -12.98 13.14 36.00
CA GLU A 776 -11.83 12.40 36.52
C GLU A 776 -11.28 11.43 35.48
N ILE A 777 -12.17 10.68 34.82
CA ILE A 777 -11.76 9.77 33.73
C ILE A 777 -11.12 10.57 32.58
N ARG A 778 -11.74 11.66 32.11
CA ARG A 778 -11.18 12.45 30.98
C ARG A 778 -9.85 13.12 31.31
N LYS A 779 -9.62 13.49 32.57
CA LYS A 779 -8.31 13.99 33.05
C LYS A 779 -7.24 12.91 33.02
N ASN A 780 -7.55 11.71 33.51
CA ASN A 780 -6.62 10.58 33.49
C ASN A 780 -6.25 10.15 32.06
N LEU A 781 -7.17 10.37 31.10
CA LEU A 781 -6.95 10.14 29.67
C LEU A 781 -6.26 11.31 28.94
N GLU A 782 -5.97 12.42 29.63
CA GLU A 782 -5.44 13.66 29.03
C GLU A 782 -6.32 14.20 27.88
N PHE A 783 -7.63 13.93 27.90
CA PHE A 783 -8.55 14.28 26.81
C PHE A 783 -9.08 15.71 26.95
N ARG A 784 -8.27 16.68 26.53
CA ARG A 784 -8.47 18.09 26.87
C ARG A 784 -9.76 18.72 26.31
N LYS A 785 -10.08 18.49 25.03
CA LYS A 785 -11.37 18.91 24.43
C LYS A 785 -12.56 18.31 25.17
N GLY A 786 -12.42 17.05 25.61
CA GLY A 786 -13.45 16.37 26.39
C GLY A 786 -13.65 16.98 27.78
N GLU A 787 -12.59 17.48 28.43
CA GLU A 787 -12.72 18.22 29.68
C GLU A 787 -13.54 19.51 29.48
N ALA A 788 -13.30 20.24 28.39
CA ALA A 788 -14.06 21.45 28.05
C ALA A 788 -15.57 21.19 27.87
N GLU A 789 -15.94 20.05 27.28
CA GLU A 789 -17.34 19.63 27.18
C GLU A 789 -17.99 19.40 28.55
N ILE A 790 -17.24 18.83 29.49
CA ILE A 790 -17.72 18.56 30.84
C ILE A 790 -17.81 19.87 31.63
N PHE A 791 -16.82 20.76 31.53
CA PHE A 791 -16.91 22.09 32.14
C PHE A 791 -18.10 22.89 31.60
N ARG A 792 -18.41 22.80 30.30
CA ARG A 792 -19.64 23.39 29.77
C ARG A 792 -20.90 22.76 30.40
N ALA A 793 -20.91 21.44 30.62
CA ALA A 793 -22.04 20.78 31.28
C ALA A 793 -22.17 21.19 32.76
N PHE A 794 -21.07 21.40 33.48
CA PHE A 794 -21.07 22.01 34.82
C PHE A 794 -21.59 23.45 34.79
N GLY A 795 -21.19 24.25 33.79
CA GLY A 795 -21.74 25.59 33.59
C GLY A 795 -23.26 25.57 33.44
N ASN A 796 -23.80 24.64 32.63
CA ASN A 796 -25.24 24.44 32.48
C ASN A 796 -25.92 23.98 33.78
N LEU A 797 -25.29 23.07 34.53
CA LEU A 797 -25.78 22.58 35.82
C LEU A 797 -25.96 23.75 36.81
N HIS A 798 -24.90 24.54 37.00
CA HIS A 798 -24.93 25.67 37.93
C HIS A 798 -25.86 26.79 37.46
N PHE A 799 -26.01 26.99 36.15
CA PHE A 799 -27.01 27.91 35.61
C PHE A 799 -28.44 27.49 35.98
N GLN A 800 -28.78 26.20 35.84
CA GLN A 800 -30.10 25.66 36.21
C GLN A 800 -30.34 25.66 37.73
N MET A 801 -29.28 25.65 38.53
CA MET A 801 -29.35 25.83 39.99
C MET A 801 -29.39 27.31 40.42
N GLU A 802 -29.41 28.25 39.47
CA GLU A 802 -29.36 29.70 39.71
C GLU A 802 -28.06 30.18 40.39
N GLU A 803 -27.00 29.37 40.32
CA GLU A 803 -25.65 29.69 40.82
C GLU A 803 -24.80 30.34 39.71
N TYR A 804 -25.21 31.54 39.28
CA TYR A 804 -24.69 32.19 38.07
C TYR A 804 -23.18 32.49 38.10
N GLU A 805 -22.60 32.84 39.25
CA GLU A 805 -21.15 33.09 39.35
C GLU A 805 -20.33 31.82 39.09
N LYS A 806 -20.73 30.68 39.68
CA LYS A 806 -20.09 29.38 39.42
C LYS A 806 -20.28 28.95 37.97
N SER A 807 -21.47 29.19 37.41
CA SER A 807 -21.75 28.92 36.00
C SER A 807 -20.77 29.66 35.08
N LEU A 808 -20.54 30.96 35.33
CA LEU A 808 -19.58 31.78 34.59
C LEU A 808 -18.13 31.28 34.74
N GLU A 809 -17.73 30.83 35.92
CA GLU A 809 -16.41 30.24 36.15
C GLU A 809 -16.19 29.00 35.28
N TYR A 810 -17.17 28.09 35.25
CA TYR A 810 -17.10 26.86 34.46
C TYR A 810 -17.15 27.12 32.95
N TYR A 811 -17.98 28.04 32.47
CA TYR A 811 -17.97 28.42 31.07
C TYR A 811 -16.65 29.07 30.65
N SER A 812 -16.03 29.85 31.54
CA SER A 812 -14.72 30.47 31.27
C SER A 812 -13.62 29.41 31.14
N LYS A 813 -13.58 28.42 32.04
CA LYS A 813 -12.67 27.26 31.94
C LYS A 813 -12.88 26.46 30.64
N ALA A 814 -14.13 26.23 30.26
CA ALA A 814 -14.43 25.55 28.99
C ALA A 814 -13.91 26.36 27.78
N MET A 815 -14.13 27.68 27.79
CA MET A 815 -13.76 28.58 26.71
C MET A 815 -12.25 28.75 26.55
N GLU A 816 -11.50 28.81 27.66
CA GLU A 816 -10.03 28.79 27.66
C GLU A 816 -9.51 27.57 26.88
N ILE A 817 -10.00 26.38 27.24
CA ILE A 817 -9.62 25.14 26.58
C ILE A 817 -10.04 25.12 25.10
N TYR A 818 -11.28 25.54 24.78
CA TYR A 818 -11.72 25.59 23.38
C TYR A 818 -10.89 26.56 22.53
N THR A 819 -10.34 27.61 23.14
CA THR A 819 -9.42 28.54 22.48
C THR A 819 -8.05 27.88 22.25
N GLU A 820 -7.52 27.15 23.24
CA GLU A 820 -6.27 26.36 23.10
C GLU A 820 -6.37 25.36 21.94
N VAL A 821 -7.52 24.67 21.81
CA VAL A 821 -7.74 23.68 20.73
C VAL A 821 -8.29 24.28 19.43
N LYS A 822 -8.32 25.61 19.29
CA LYS A 822 -8.73 26.34 18.08
C LYS A 822 -10.15 26.04 17.57
N ASP A 823 -11.11 25.83 18.48
CA ASP A 823 -12.52 25.61 18.15
C ASP A 823 -13.32 26.92 18.20
N ASP A 824 -13.01 27.84 17.27
CA ASP A 824 -13.53 29.22 17.25
C ASP A 824 -15.07 29.31 17.20
N LEU A 825 -15.73 28.28 16.65
CA LEU A 825 -17.19 28.24 16.54
C LEU A 825 -17.82 28.03 17.92
N ILE A 826 -17.29 27.08 18.69
CA ILE A 826 -17.76 26.80 20.06
C ILE A 826 -17.41 27.96 20.99
N VAL A 827 -16.26 28.60 20.82
CA VAL A 827 -15.89 29.80 21.58
C VAL A 827 -16.94 30.90 21.40
N LYS A 828 -17.37 31.18 20.16
CA LYS A 828 -18.42 32.17 19.88
C LYS A 828 -19.76 31.80 20.50
N ASP A 829 -20.13 30.53 20.49
CA ASP A 829 -21.37 30.06 21.11
C ASP A 829 -21.30 30.17 22.64
N LEU A 830 -20.17 29.84 23.26
CA LEU A 830 -19.95 30.04 24.69
C LEU A 830 -19.97 31.52 25.08
N GLN A 831 -19.43 32.42 24.25
CA GLN A 831 -19.50 33.87 24.50
C GLN A 831 -20.95 34.37 24.58
N LYS A 832 -21.85 33.86 23.72
CA LYS A 832 -23.28 34.19 23.78
C LYS A 832 -23.93 33.69 25.06
N ILE A 833 -23.62 32.45 25.45
CA ILE A 833 -24.13 31.86 26.69
C ILE A 833 -23.65 32.66 27.91
N VAL A 834 -22.35 32.99 27.96
CA VAL A 834 -21.76 33.82 29.03
C VAL A 834 -22.42 35.20 29.10
N HIS A 835 -22.74 35.82 27.95
CA HIS A 835 -23.46 37.09 27.93
C HIS A 835 -24.87 36.95 28.54
N GLN A 836 -25.62 35.94 28.13
CA GLN A 836 -26.95 35.65 28.67
C GLN A 836 -26.92 35.36 30.18
N VAL A 837 -25.90 34.65 30.67
CA VAL A 837 -25.75 34.39 32.12
C VAL A 837 -25.48 35.69 32.89
N LYS A 838 -24.66 36.59 32.33
CA LYS A 838 -24.39 37.91 32.93
C LYS A 838 -25.64 38.79 33.00
N GLU A 839 -26.53 38.72 32.02
CA GLU A 839 -27.82 39.42 32.05
C GLU A 839 -28.76 38.91 33.16
N ASN A 840 -28.66 37.64 33.55
CA ASN A 840 -29.43 37.09 34.67
C ASN A 840 -28.80 37.39 36.04
N LEU A 841 -27.50 37.74 36.06
CA LEU A 841 -26.77 38.14 37.26
C LEU A 841 -27.01 39.62 37.62
N SER A 842 -27.28 40.45 36.62
CA SER A 842 -27.59 41.89 36.76
C SER A 842 -29.06 42.13 37.08
#